data_AF-A0A0S8HYW7-F1
#
_entry.id   AF-A0A0S8HYW7-F1
#
_cell.length_a   1.000
_cell.length_b   1.000
_cell.length_c   1.000
_cell.angle_alpha   90.00
_cell.angle_beta   90.00
_cell.angle_gamma   90.00
#
_symmetry.space_group_name_H-M   'P 1'
#
loop_
_entity.id
_entity.type
_entity.pdbx_description
1 polymer ?
#
loop_
_entity_poly.entity_id
_entity_poly.type
_entity_poly.pdbx_seq_one_letter_code
_entity_poly.pdbx_strand_id
1 'polypeptide(L)'
;MKRKLVAILSADVQGYSRLMSVDEEATVRTLTAYKEVMGNLIRQYGGRVVDAPGDNLLAEFSSVVDAVQCGVDIQKELKGRNAGLPQDRRMEFRIGINLGDVLEEGEKIFGDGVNIVARVERLSEPGGVCISGTVYDQVKNRLPFGFQSLGEHVVKNISEPVRVYRVLMEPGVTKAGKGLRIEARGKKALVLGILALLLVVAAVAVWRLYVRPTPPPVEAASKEKMAYPLPDKPSIAVLPFANMSDDPGQEYFIDGMTDDLITDLSKISGVFVIARNSTFTYKGKDVKIKQVAEELGVRYVLEGSVRKAGEQVRINAQLIDAMKGYHLWAERYDGSMEDIFALQDKITQKIVSALAVKLTGNEKELIAKKGTDNVAAYDAFLRGRGHYLRLTPEDFAKAQASFKRAIELDPNYGRAYAALSAVYWDASVMPVLLKDLGISWYEVRVRTIRCLEKATEGPIAHSVKSQRYLWRRQHQEAISEMEQALALDPNDPTSLYHMGYTLTFAGRPKEAVEFFKKGMRLDPHNPSRYLTGLGRAHFSMGELEEAVRLYEKAMRLNPETAPWAWGWCLAAFHALLGRDQEGRALIETLKKEKFTKAGTYNLRYIMNNAPYKDRAVAERLVEGLLKAGLSPAPIRGGYFPAFEENRLTGEEIKRLFLGSTITGHIFYPQQFWMTFQKNGEFTWRGPGSIPSDTGKVRIEGNMFCWKYEKKWWGAEFCGTVFRYPGGTPEGKDEYFWCTDLGFSAFSPVR
;
A
#
# COMPACT_ATOMS: atom_id res chain seq x y z
N MET A 1 34.60 -7.97 -4.11
CA MET A 1 34.68 -7.72 -5.57
C MET A 1 33.28 -7.60 -6.14
N LYS A 2 32.97 -6.50 -6.85
CA LYS A 2 31.63 -6.20 -7.41
C LYS A 2 31.74 -5.99 -8.91
N ARG A 3 30.94 -6.68 -9.73
CA ARG A 3 30.91 -6.49 -11.19
C ARG A 3 29.92 -5.39 -11.57
N LYS A 4 30.31 -4.45 -12.42
CA LYS A 4 29.45 -3.36 -12.93
C LYS A 4 29.82 -2.96 -14.36
N LEU A 5 28.85 -2.52 -15.13
CA LEU A 5 29.03 -1.95 -16.47
C LEU A 5 29.18 -0.42 -16.35
N VAL A 6 30.31 0.13 -16.78
CA VAL A 6 30.61 1.57 -16.65
C VAL A 6 31.33 2.10 -17.89
N ALA A 7 31.23 3.41 -18.12
CA ALA A 7 32.08 4.09 -19.08
C ALA A 7 33.44 4.37 -18.43
N ILE A 8 34.52 3.97 -19.07
CA ILE A 8 35.88 4.10 -18.58
C ILE A 8 36.62 5.06 -19.50
N LEU A 9 37.33 6.01 -18.91
CA LEU A 9 38.21 6.97 -19.58
C LEU A 9 39.66 6.69 -19.14
N SER A 10 40.54 6.44 -20.10
CA SER A 10 41.99 6.35 -19.91
C SER A 10 42.67 7.53 -20.58
N ALA A 11 43.62 8.15 -19.90
CA ALA A 11 44.44 9.23 -20.43
C ALA A 11 45.93 8.98 -20.16
N ASP A 12 46.76 9.04 -21.20
CA ASP A 12 48.21 8.83 -21.14
C ASP A 12 48.99 9.97 -21.79
N VAL A 13 50.21 10.24 -21.31
CA VAL A 13 51.06 11.32 -21.82
C VAL A 13 51.90 10.84 -23.01
N GLN A 14 51.83 11.57 -24.12
CA GLN A 14 52.72 11.34 -25.25
C GLN A 14 54.18 11.70 -24.89
N GLY A 15 55.06 10.69 -24.93
CA GLY A 15 56.51 10.91 -24.85
C GLY A 15 57.00 11.33 -23.47
N TYR A 16 56.34 10.88 -22.40
CA TYR A 16 56.67 11.18 -21.01
C TYR A 16 58.16 10.97 -20.68
N SER A 17 58.76 9.84 -21.08
CA SER A 17 60.18 9.56 -20.84
C SER A 17 61.13 10.60 -21.46
N ARG A 18 60.76 11.18 -22.62
CA ARG A 18 61.53 12.26 -23.25
C ARG A 18 61.44 13.54 -22.43
N LEU A 19 60.25 13.92 -21.96
CA LEU A 19 60.06 15.10 -21.12
C LEU A 19 60.85 14.99 -19.80
N MET A 20 60.81 13.82 -19.18
CA MET A 20 61.60 13.50 -17.97
C MET A 20 63.11 13.64 -18.19
N SER A 21 63.63 13.28 -19.37
CA SER A 21 65.06 13.44 -19.68
C SER A 21 65.50 14.90 -19.91
N VAL A 22 64.57 15.81 -20.23
CA VAL A 22 64.86 17.22 -20.51
C VAL A 22 64.84 18.04 -19.22
N ASP A 23 63.80 17.87 -18.41
CA ASP A 23 63.63 18.61 -17.15
C ASP A 23 62.66 17.84 -16.25
N GLU A 24 63.21 17.00 -15.37
CA GLU A 24 62.45 16.14 -14.46
C GLU A 24 61.53 16.95 -13.54
N GLU A 25 62.04 18.03 -12.94
CA GLU A 25 61.29 18.84 -11.97
C GLU A 25 60.14 19.61 -12.65
N ALA A 26 60.36 20.18 -13.84
CA ALA A 26 59.30 20.85 -14.59
C ALA A 26 58.25 19.86 -15.14
N THR A 27 58.68 18.66 -15.55
CA THR A 27 57.78 17.63 -16.07
C THR A 27 56.84 17.11 -15.00
N VAL A 28 57.35 16.78 -13.80
CA VAL A 28 56.52 16.33 -12.67
C VAL A 28 55.55 17.42 -12.21
N ARG A 29 55.98 18.69 -12.14
CA ARG A 29 55.10 19.83 -11.83
C ARG A 29 53.96 19.99 -12.84
N THR A 30 54.29 19.91 -14.13
CA THR A 30 53.30 20.05 -15.21
C THR A 30 52.30 18.88 -15.20
N LEU A 31 52.79 17.65 -15.03
CA LEU A 31 51.95 16.46 -14.93
C LEU A 31 50.99 16.55 -13.73
N THR A 32 51.49 16.99 -12.58
CA THR A 32 50.66 17.14 -11.36
C THR A 32 49.56 18.17 -11.59
N ALA A 33 49.88 19.34 -12.15
CA ALA A 33 48.91 20.37 -12.47
C ALA A 33 47.86 19.88 -13.49
N TYR A 34 48.27 19.12 -14.52
CA TYR A 34 47.35 18.61 -15.53
C TYR A 34 46.46 17.51 -14.97
N LYS A 35 46.98 16.63 -14.10
CA LYS A 35 46.19 15.62 -13.38
C LYS A 35 45.15 16.24 -12.45
N GLU A 36 45.48 17.33 -11.76
CA GLU A 36 44.53 18.05 -10.92
C GLU A 36 43.37 18.65 -11.74
N VAL A 37 43.69 19.27 -12.89
CA VAL A 37 42.72 19.83 -13.83
C VAL A 37 41.80 18.75 -14.39
N MET A 38 42.38 17.64 -14.87
CA MET A 38 41.62 16.49 -15.34
C MET A 38 40.72 15.93 -14.24
N GLY A 39 41.24 15.75 -13.02
CA GLY A 39 40.47 15.27 -11.88
C GLY A 39 39.28 16.17 -11.51
N ASN A 40 39.44 17.49 -11.61
CA ASN A 40 38.36 18.45 -11.39
C ASN A 40 37.28 18.36 -12.47
N LEU A 41 37.67 18.28 -13.76
CA LEU A 41 36.72 18.12 -14.86
C LEU A 41 35.97 16.78 -14.77
N ILE A 42 36.67 15.69 -14.46
CA ILE A 42 36.08 14.36 -14.26
C ILE A 42 35.01 14.42 -13.17
N ARG A 43 35.30 15.03 -12.02
CA ARG A 43 34.31 15.21 -10.93
C ARG A 43 33.13 16.10 -11.34
N GLN A 44 33.38 17.17 -12.10
CA GLN A 44 32.33 18.06 -12.60
C GLN A 44 31.33 17.34 -13.52
N TYR A 45 31.81 16.38 -14.31
CA TYR A 45 31.02 15.52 -15.18
C TYR A 45 30.50 14.24 -14.49
N GLY A 46 30.55 14.18 -13.14
CA GLY A 46 30.03 13.04 -12.36
C GLY A 46 30.86 11.76 -12.45
N GLY A 47 32.09 11.84 -12.96
CA GLY A 47 33.05 10.75 -12.98
C GLY A 47 33.88 10.65 -11.69
N ARG A 48 34.46 9.47 -11.47
CA ARG A 48 35.37 9.16 -10.35
C ARG A 48 36.73 8.73 -10.89
N VAL A 49 37.80 9.33 -10.40
CA VAL A 49 39.18 8.87 -10.68
C VAL A 49 39.43 7.60 -9.86
N VAL A 50 39.92 6.56 -10.52
CA VAL A 50 40.03 5.19 -9.98
C VAL A 50 41.48 4.81 -9.72
N ASP A 51 42.40 5.17 -10.62
CA ASP A 51 43.82 4.92 -10.46
C ASP A 51 44.63 6.00 -11.20
N ALA A 52 45.75 6.45 -10.63
CA ALA A 52 46.60 7.50 -11.21
C ALA A 52 48.12 7.28 -11.07
N PRO A 53 48.67 6.05 -11.18
CA PRO A 53 50.10 5.81 -11.04
C PRO A 53 50.86 6.32 -12.27
N GLY A 54 51.99 6.98 -12.05
CA GLY A 54 52.87 7.45 -13.13
C GLY A 54 52.27 8.59 -13.96
N ASP A 55 52.31 8.45 -15.27
CA ASP A 55 51.81 9.37 -16.30
C ASP A 55 50.35 9.14 -16.71
N ASN A 56 49.81 7.97 -16.35
CA ASN A 56 48.45 7.57 -16.70
C ASN A 56 47.38 8.10 -15.71
N LEU A 57 46.16 8.28 -16.20
CA LEU A 57 44.97 8.59 -15.42
C LEU A 57 43.79 7.72 -15.89
N LEU A 58 43.14 7.03 -14.95
CA LEU A 58 41.97 6.19 -15.20
C LEU A 58 40.76 6.70 -14.41
N ALA A 59 39.62 6.85 -15.08
CA ALA A 59 38.37 7.28 -14.47
C ALA A 59 37.17 6.48 -14.95
N GLU A 60 36.16 6.37 -14.08
CA GLU A 60 34.88 5.74 -14.40
C GLU A 60 33.75 6.77 -14.38
N PHE A 61 32.76 6.58 -15.24
CA PHE A 61 31.55 7.39 -15.37
C PHE A 61 30.33 6.48 -15.43
N SER A 62 29.24 6.91 -14.80
CA SER A 62 27.92 6.26 -14.93
C SER A 62 27.24 6.59 -16.28
N SER A 63 27.73 7.61 -16.99
CA SER A 63 27.16 8.12 -18.24
C SER A 63 28.24 8.19 -19.32
N VAL A 64 27.97 7.51 -20.44
CA VAL A 64 28.86 7.52 -21.61
C VAL A 64 28.90 8.91 -22.26
N VAL A 65 27.79 9.65 -22.24
CA VAL A 65 27.70 11.01 -22.79
C VAL A 65 28.63 11.96 -22.02
N ASP A 66 28.60 11.87 -20.69
CA ASP A 66 29.43 12.71 -19.83
C ASP A 66 30.91 12.35 -19.94
N ALA A 67 31.24 11.06 -20.06
CA ALA A 67 32.62 10.62 -20.30
C ALA A 67 33.20 11.23 -21.58
N VAL A 68 32.45 11.21 -22.68
CA VAL A 68 32.91 11.76 -23.98
C VAL A 68 33.03 13.28 -23.93
N GLN A 69 32.03 13.97 -23.36
CA GLN A 69 32.09 15.43 -23.21
C GLN A 69 33.26 15.85 -22.31
N CYS A 70 33.48 15.14 -21.21
CA CYS A 70 34.62 15.35 -20.31
C CYS A 70 35.96 15.16 -21.04
N GLY A 71 36.11 14.10 -21.84
CA GLY A 71 37.33 13.87 -22.62
C GLY A 71 37.64 15.00 -23.59
N VAL A 72 36.62 15.54 -24.27
CA VAL A 72 36.77 16.69 -25.18
C VAL A 72 37.16 17.96 -24.42
N ASP A 73 36.54 18.23 -23.28
CA ASP A 73 36.84 19.43 -22.50
C ASP A 73 38.21 19.37 -21.83
N ILE A 74 38.65 18.18 -21.41
CA ILE A 74 40.04 17.93 -20.99
C ILE A 74 41.00 18.34 -22.12
N GLN A 75 40.80 17.84 -23.33
CA GLN A 75 41.71 18.17 -24.44
C GLN A 75 41.72 19.67 -24.77
N LYS A 76 40.57 20.35 -24.72
CA LYS A 76 40.49 21.80 -24.93
C LYS A 76 41.25 22.58 -23.87
N GLU A 77 41.07 22.23 -22.60
CA GLU A 77 41.74 22.88 -21.47
C GLU A 77 43.26 22.66 -21.55
N LEU A 78 43.71 21.43 -21.81
CA LEU A 78 45.14 21.12 -21.94
C LEU A 78 45.77 21.78 -23.17
N LYS A 79 45.04 21.88 -24.30
CA LYS A 79 45.48 22.63 -25.49
C LYS A 79 45.69 24.11 -25.15
N GLY A 80 44.78 24.70 -24.36
CA GLY A 80 44.91 26.09 -23.88
C GLY A 80 46.15 26.30 -23.02
N ARG A 81 46.43 25.38 -22.09
CA ARG A 81 47.61 25.44 -21.21
C ARG A 81 48.92 25.20 -21.95
N ASN A 82 48.95 24.26 -22.89
CA ASN A 82 50.12 23.99 -23.74
C ASN A 82 50.43 25.14 -24.71
N ALA A 83 49.48 26.01 -25.05
CA ALA A 83 49.71 27.14 -25.95
C ALA A 83 50.74 28.13 -25.40
N GLY A 84 50.86 28.24 -24.07
CA GLY A 84 51.84 29.09 -23.39
C GLY A 84 53.23 28.47 -23.22
N LEU A 85 53.42 27.21 -23.62
CA LEU A 85 54.68 26.47 -23.43
C LEU A 85 55.48 26.32 -24.74
N PRO A 86 56.83 26.34 -24.67
CA PRO A 86 57.71 25.91 -25.76
C PRO A 86 57.36 24.52 -26.27
N GLN A 87 57.54 24.27 -27.57
CA GLN A 87 57.10 23.04 -28.23
C GLN A 87 57.72 21.77 -27.62
N ASP A 88 58.97 21.85 -27.16
CA ASP A 88 59.70 20.78 -26.50
C ASP A 88 59.17 20.45 -25.09
N ARG A 89 58.40 21.37 -24.48
CA ARG A 89 57.81 21.28 -23.13
C ARG A 89 56.29 21.03 -23.11
N ARG A 90 55.63 20.95 -24.28
CA ARG A 90 54.18 20.67 -24.35
C ARG A 90 53.90 19.23 -23.94
N MET A 91 52.92 19.05 -23.06
CA MET A 91 52.49 17.74 -22.56
C MET A 91 51.13 17.40 -23.15
N GLU A 92 51.13 16.60 -24.22
CA GLU A 92 49.91 16.22 -24.93
C GLU A 92 49.43 14.85 -24.45
N PHE A 93 48.15 14.78 -24.08
CA PHE A 93 47.53 13.54 -23.63
C PHE A 93 46.82 12.84 -24.79
N ARG A 94 46.78 11.52 -24.75
CA ARG A 94 45.90 10.68 -25.57
C ARG A 94 44.76 10.19 -24.70
N ILE A 95 43.52 10.27 -25.17
CA ILE A 95 42.35 9.84 -24.40
C ILE A 95 41.60 8.73 -25.13
N GLY A 96 41.31 7.65 -24.41
CA GLY A 96 40.44 6.57 -24.86
C GLY A 96 39.22 6.43 -23.97
N ILE A 97 38.05 6.12 -24.57
CA ILE A 97 36.80 5.91 -23.84
C ILE A 97 36.13 4.62 -24.30
N ASN A 98 35.74 3.77 -23.34
CA ASN A 98 35.05 2.51 -23.61
C ASN A 98 33.91 2.26 -22.61
N LEU A 99 32.83 1.64 -23.06
CA LEU A 99 31.79 1.09 -22.20
C LEU A 99 32.03 -0.42 -22.04
N GLY A 100 32.27 -0.88 -20.82
CA GLY A 100 32.57 -2.29 -20.58
C GLY A 100 32.41 -2.72 -19.12
N ASP A 101 32.34 -4.03 -18.91
CA ASP A 101 32.29 -4.62 -17.58
C ASP A 101 33.62 -4.45 -16.86
N VAL A 102 33.54 -4.04 -15.59
CA VAL A 102 34.68 -4.00 -14.67
C VAL A 102 34.35 -4.68 -13.36
N LEU A 103 35.36 -5.28 -12.74
CA LEU A 103 35.38 -5.78 -11.38
C LEU A 103 35.98 -4.70 -10.48
N GLU A 104 35.22 -4.26 -9.50
CA GLU A 104 35.62 -3.28 -8.50
C GLU A 104 36.11 -3.97 -7.23
N GLU A 105 37.32 -3.64 -6.80
CA GLU A 105 37.95 -4.08 -5.56
C GLU A 105 38.63 -2.89 -4.85
N GLY A 106 38.00 -2.42 -3.77
CA GLY A 106 38.42 -1.20 -3.09
C GLY A 106 38.30 0.02 -4.00
N GLU A 107 39.39 0.77 -4.15
CA GLU A 107 39.42 1.95 -5.03
C GLU A 107 39.78 1.62 -6.49
N LYS A 108 40.18 0.38 -6.80
CA LYS A 108 40.67 -0.04 -8.14
C LYS A 108 39.60 -0.74 -8.97
N ILE A 109 39.74 -0.67 -10.31
CA ILE A 109 38.93 -1.44 -11.27
C ILE A 109 39.80 -2.37 -12.11
N PHE A 110 39.29 -3.56 -12.39
CA PHE A 110 39.93 -4.59 -13.20
C PHE A 110 38.97 -5.14 -14.25
N GLY A 111 39.49 -5.79 -15.28
CA GLY A 111 38.70 -6.53 -16.27
C GLY A 111 38.91 -6.06 -17.70
N ASP A 112 38.21 -6.71 -18.63
CA ASP A 112 38.40 -6.52 -20.06
C ASP A 112 38.11 -5.08 -20.51
N GLY A 113 37.17 -4.39 -19.84
CA GLY A 113 36.89 -2.97 -20.09
C GLY A 113 38.12 -2.07 -19.95
N VAL A 114 39.01 -2.36 -18.98
CA VAL A 114 40.26 -1.62 -18.72
C VAL A 114 41.29 -1.90 -19.82
N ASN A 115 41.39 -3.15 -20.27
CA ASN A 115 42.29 -3.54 -21.37
C ASN A 115 41.87 -2.92 -22.71
N ILE A 116 40.56 -2.86 -22.98
CA ILE A 116 40.02 -2.24 -24.20
C ILE A 116 40.29 -0.74 -24.20
N VAL A 117 39.99 -0.03 -23.11
CA VAL A 117 40.12 1.43 -23.08
C VAL A 117 41.57 1.89 -23.26
N ALA A 118 42.54 1.18 -22.66
CA ALA A 118 43.97 1.46 -22.84
C ALA A 118 44.41 1.23 -24.30
N ARG A 119 43.78 0.31 -25.03
CA ARG A 119 44.06 0.09 -26.46
C ARG A 119 43.43 1.18 -27.33
N VAL A 120 42.20 1.59 -27.01
CA VAL A 120 41.49 2.69 -27.69
C VAL A 120 42.27 4.00 -27.52
N GLU A 121 42.77 4.27 -26.32
CA GLU A 121 43.60 5.45 -26.00
C GLU A 121 44.89 5.50 -26.83
N ARG A 122 45.61 4.37 -26.97
CA ARG A 122 46.82 4.30 -27.81
C ARG A 122 46.58 4.58 -29.30
N LEU A 123 45.36 4.41 -29.79
CA LEU A 123 44.98 4.74 -31.17
C LEU A 123 44.66 6.23 -31.35
N SER A 124 44.49 6.97 -30.26
CA SER A 124 44.33 8.42 -30.31
C SER A 124 45.64 9.09 -30.70
N GLU A 125 45.52 10.11 -31.55
CA GLU A 125 46.61 11.07 -31.75
C GLU A 125 46.85 11.88 -30.47
N PRO A 126 48.07 12.43 -30.28
CA PRO A 126 48.34 13.39 -29.20
C PRO A 126 47.35 14.56 -29.25
N GLY A 127 46.73 14.88 -28.12
CA GLY A 127 45.67 15.88 -28.04
C GLY A 127 44.30 15.40 -28.53
N GLY A 128 44.15 14.12 -28.90
CA GLY A 128 42.92 13.53 -29.46
C GLY A 128 42.04 12.78 -28.45
N VAL A 129 40.82 12.44 -28.88
CA VAL A 129 39.92 11.52 -28.16
C VAL A 129 39.47 10.41 -29.11
N CYS A 130 39.67 9.15 -28.70
CA CYS A 130 39.14 7.97 -29.37
C CYS A 130 38.11 7.25 -28.49
N ILE A 131 37.08 6.72 -29.12
CA ILE A 131 35.97 6.02 -28.45
C ILE A 131 35.75 4.64 -29.10
N SER A 132 35.31 3.66 -28.31
CA SER A 132 34.90 2.36 -28.85
C SER A 132 33.55 2.43 -29.57
N GLY A 133 33.24 1.40 -30.37
CA GLY A 133 31.98 1.31 -31.11
C GLY A 133 30.75 1.30 -30.21
N THR A 134 30.84 0.67 -29.04
CA THR A 134 29.76 0.67 -28.04
C THR A 134 29.49 2.07 -27.50
N VAL A 135 30.53 2.88 -27.32
CA VAL A 135 30.40 4.29 -26.94
C VAL A 135 29.81 5.11 -28.09
N TYR A 136 30.33 4.95 -29.30
CA TYR A 136 29.83 5.64 -30.49
C TYR A 136 28.33 5.42 -30.71
N ASP A 137 27.86 4.18 -30.60
CA ASP A 137 26.46 3.84 -30.81
C ASP A 137 25.51 4.51 -29.81
N GLN A 138 26.00 4.87 -28.62
CA GLN A 138 25.24 5.63 -27.61
C GLN A 138 25.31 7.15 -27.77
N VAL A 139 26.39 7.71 -28.33
CA VAL A 139 26.62 9.17 -28.36
C VAL A 139 26.40 9.84 -29.71
N LYS A 140 26.38 9.09 -30.82
CA LYS A 140 26.34 9.64 -32.19
C LYS A 140 25.22 10.65 -32.47
N ASN A 141 24.09 10.55 -31.78
CA ASN A 141 22.94 11.45 -31.92
C ASN A 141 22.70 12.35 -30.69
N ARG A 142 23.59 12.31 -29.69
CA ARG A 142 23.41 12.99 -28.40
C ARG A 142 24.44 14.08 -28.15
N LEU A 143 25.58 14.05 -28.84
CA LEU A 143 26.64 15.03 -28.72
C LEU A 143 26.85 15.80 -30.04
N PRO A 144 27.20 17.09 -29.99
CA PRO A 144 27.38 17.93 -31.18
C PRO A 144 28.77 17.74 -31.84
N PHE A 145 29.33 16.52 -31.80
CA PHE A 145 30.65 16.20 -32.35
C PHE A 145 30.54 15.36 -33.63
N GLY A 146 31.50 15.54 -34.53
CA GLY A 146 31.70 14.59 -35.64
C GLY A 146 32.48 13.36 -35.19
N PHE A 147 32.28 12.22 -35.86
CA PHE A 147 33.00 10.99 -35.56
C PHE A 147 33.58 10.39 -36.84
N GLN A 148 34.87 10.04 -36.83
CA GLN A 148 35.55 9.38 -37.93
C GLN A 148 35.89 7.93 -37.56
N SER A 149 35.45 6.96 -38.35
CA SER A 149 35.79 5.54 -38.13
C SER A 149 37.27 5.30 -38.39
N LEU A 150 37.94 4.60 -37.46
CA LEU A 150 39.32 4.11 -37.59
C LEU A 150 39.37 2.59 -37.85
N GLY A 151 38.22 1.98 -38.15
CA GLY A 151 38.09 0.55 -38.44
C GLY A 151 38.02 -0.35 -37.19
N GLU A 152 38.15 -1.65 -37.42
CA GLU A 152 38.15 -2.69 -36.39
C GLU A 152 39.57 -3.03 -35.95
N HIS A 153 39.77 -3.15 -34.64
CA HIS A 153 41.07 -3.43 -34.02
C HIS A 153 40.97 -4.64 -33.10
N VAL A 154 41.86 -5.62 -33.29
CA VAL A 154 41.93 -6.79 -32.41
C VAL A 154 42.70 -6.44 -31.13
N VAL A 155 42.11 -6.79 -29.99
CA VAL A 155 42.72 -6.61 -28.66
C VAL A 155 43.17 -7.99 -28.15
N LYS A 156 44.35 -8.08 -27.54
CA LYS A 156 44.82 -9.33 -26.92
C LYS A 156 43.80 -9.76 -25.85
N ASN A 157 43.44 -11.04 -25.83
CA ASN A 157 42.50 -11.66 -24.89
C ASN A 157 41.02 -11.26 -25.04
N ILE A 158 40.60 -10.78 -26.22
CA ILE A 158 39.19 -10.52 -26.56
C ILE A 158 38.89 -11.19 -27.91
N SER A 159 37.81 -11.97 -27.96
CA SER A 159 37.46 -12.81 -29.12
C SER A 159 36.93 -12.04 -30.32
N GLU A 160 36.39 -10.84 -30.13
CA GLU A 160 35.78 -10.02 -31.20
C GLU A 160 36.56 -8.72 -31.43
N PRO A 161 36.76 -8.28 -32.70
CA PRO A 161 37.38 -6.99 -33.01
C PRO A 161 36.58 -5.80 -32.47
N VAL A 162 37.27 -4.79 -31.94
CA VAL A 162 36.64 -3.57 -31.42
C VAL A 162 36.67 -2.47 -32.49
N ARG A 163 35.49 -1.97 -32.89
CA ARG A 163 35.37 -0.76 -33.74
C ARG A 163 35.84 0.46 -32.96
N VAL A 164 36.65 1.33 -33.57
CA VAL A 164 37.17 2.56 -32.93
C VAL A 164 36.82 3.78 -33.76
N TYR A 165 36.42 4.87 -33.10
CA TYR A 165 36.09 6.14 -33.72
C TYR A 165 36.89 7.28 -33.10
N ARG A 166 37.36 8.22 -33.92
CA ARG A 166 37.96 9.48 -33.50
C ARG A 166 36.88 10.55 -33.34
N VAL A 167 36.91 11.29 -32.25
CA VAL A 167 36.02 12.44 -32.01
C VAL A 167 36.61 13.68 -32.66
N LEU A 168 35.84 14.35 -33.52
CA LEU A 168 36.23 15.58 -34.20
C LEU A 168 35.82 16.78 -33.33
N MET A 169 36.79 17.38 -32.65
CA MET A 169 36.58 18.39 -31.59
C MET A 169 36.50 19.84 -32.08
N GLU A 170 36.82 20.10 -33.36
CA GLU A 170 36.65 21.43 -33.96
C GLU A 170 35.29 21.52 -34.68
N PRO A 171 34.56 22.65 -34.57
CA PRO A 171 33.32 22.85 -35.29
C PRO A 171 33.61 23.08 -36.79
N GLY A 172 33.73 21.98 -37.53
CA GLY A 172 33.97 21.94 -38.98
C GLY A 172 32.75 21.45 -39.74
N VAL A 173 31.97 22.41 -40.23
CA VAL A 173 31.14 22.42 -41.45
C VAL A 173 31.12 21.11 -42.26
N THR A 174 29.93 20.51 -42.35
CA THR A 174 29.61 19.61 -43.46
C THR A 174 29.41 20.42 -44.75
N LYS A 175 30.01 19.91 -45.83
CA LYS A 175 29.85 20.23 -47.28
C LYS A 175 30.73 21.33 -47.91
N ALA A 176 31.60 20.81 -48.79
CA ALA A 176 31.85 21.19 -50.18
C ALA A 176 31.91 22.67 -50.60
N GLY A 177 33.04 23.05 -51.19
CA GLY A 177 33.05 23.97 -52.33
C GLY A 177 33.92 25.21 -52.18
N LYS A 178 35.01 25.21 -52.96
CA LYS A 178 35.74 26.35 -53.55
C LYS A 178 36.37 27.38 -52.60
N GLY A 179 37.70 27.41 -52.65
CA GLY A 179 38.53 28.27 -51.84
C GLY A 179 38.50 29.74 -52.21
N LEU A 180 39.02 30.55 -51.30
CA LEU A 180 39.71 31.79 -51.59
C LEU A 180 40.61 32.14 -50.39
N ARG A 181 41.87 32.43 -50.69
CA ARG A 181 42.82 33.14 -49.81
C ARG A 181 42.24 34.51 -49.43
N ILE A 182 42.69 35.09 -48.31
CA ILE A 182 43.28 36.45 -48.21
C ILE A 182 43.71 36.74 -46.75
N GLU A 183 44.72 37.62 -46.67
CA GLU A 183 45.65 37.98 -45.61
C GLU A 183 45.12 38.88 -44.46
N ALA A 184 46.03 39.11 -43.51
CA ALA A 184 45.93 39.84 -42.25
C ALA A 184 45.81 41.38 -42.33
N ARG A 185 45.12 41.98 -41.33
CA ARG A 185 45.29 43.31 -40.68
C ARG A 185 43.98 43.63 -39.91
N GLY A 186 43.87 44.32 -38.78
CA GLY A 186 44.76 45.05 -37.89
C GLY A 186 43.89 45.96 -36.98
N LYS A 187 44.12 45.91 -35.66
CA LYS A 187 43.81 46.87 -34.57
C LYS A 187 42.38 47.46 -34.35
N LYS A 188 41.37 47.30 -35.20
CA LYS A 188 39.97 47.73 -34.86
C LYS A 188 39.13 46.68 -34.11
N ALA A 189 39.61 45.45 -34.02
CA ALA A 189 38.87 44.32 -33.42
C ALA A 189 38.82 44.35 -31.87
N LEU A 190 39.70 45.10 -31.21
CA LEU A 190 39.81 45.09 -29.74
C LEU A 190 38.62 45.78 -29.05
N VAL A 191 38.09 46.86 -29.63
CA VAL A 191 36.97 47.63 -29.04
C VAL A 191 35.64 46.91 -29.22
N LEU A 192 35.45 46.24 -30.38
CA LEU A 192 34.27 45.39 -30.62
C LEU A 192 34.29 44.12 -29.75
N GLY A 193 35.47 43.58 -29.44
CA GLY A 193 35.62 42.43 -28.55
C GLY A 193 35.16 42.70 -27.11
N ILE A 194 35.39 43.92 -26.59
CA ILE A 194 35.00 44.28 -25.22
C ILE A 194 33.48 44.45 -25.11
N LEU A 195 32.83 45.06 -26.11
CA LEU A 195 31.36 45.16 -26.14
C LEU A 195 30.69 43.79 -26.29
N ALA A 196 31.26 42.91 -27.11
CA ALA A 196 30.76 41.53 -27.25
C ALA A 196 30.92 40.74 -25.94
N LEU A 197 32.03 40.93 -25.21
CA LEU A 197 32.25 40.27 -23.93
C LEU A 197 31.26 40.75 -22.85
N LEU A 198 30.96 42.05 -22.80
CA LEU A 198 29.95 42.59 -21.88
C LEU A 198 28.54 42.08 -22.20
N LEU A 199 28.19 41.95 -23.48
CA LEU A 199 26.93 41.35 -23.91
C LEU A 199 26.86 39.85 -23.57
N VAL A 200 27.97 39.11 -23.70
CA VAL A 200 28.04 37.69 -23.30
C VAL A 200 27.94 37.55 -21.79
N VAL A 201 28.60 38.40 -21.00
CA VAL A 201 28.50 38.37 -19.53
C VAL A 201 27.08 38.72 -19.08
N ALA A 202 26.44 39.71 -19.69
CA ALA A 202 25.03 40.03 -19.43
C ALA A 202 24.10 38.88 -19.84
N ALA A 203 24.33 38.25 -21.00
CA ALA A 203 23.56 37.10 -21.46
C ALA A 203 23.77 35.87 -20.56
N VAL A 204 24.98 35.63 -20.05
CA VAL A 204 25.28 34.56 -19.09
C VAL A 204 24.67 34.85 -17.72
N ALA A 205 24.63 36.11 -17.29
CA ALA A 205 23.97 36.51 -16.06
C ALA A 205 22.45 36.34 -16.16
N VAL A 206 21.84 36.75 -17.27
CA VAL A 206 20.41 36.50 -17.58
C VAL A 206 20.14 34.99 -17.69
N TRP A 207 21.02 34.23 -18.36
CA TRP A 207 20.89 32.78 -18.48
C TRP A 207 20.99 32.06 -17.12
N ARG A 208 21.91 32.50 -16.24
CA ARG A 208 22.04 31.94 -14.88
C ARG A 208 20.88 32.31 -13.96
N LEU A 209 20.32 33.51 -14.10
CA LEU A 209 19.26 34.01 -13.21
C LEU A 209 17.85 33.63 -13.69
N TYR A 210 17.65 33.42 -14.99
CA TYR A 210 16.32 33.19 -15.58
C TYR A 210 16.19 31.88 -16.39
N VAL A 211 17.29 31.20 -16.75
CA VAL A 211 17.26 30.12 -17.78
C VAL A 211 18.07 28.87 -17.38
N ARG A 212 18.26 28.60 -16.07
CA ARG A 212 18.64 27.23 -15.66
C ARG A 212 17.49 26.29 -16.07
N PRO A 213 17.72 25.28 -16.93
CA PRO A 213 16.71 24.27 -17.18
C PRO A 213 16.63 23.43 -15.91
N THR A 214 15.59 23.63 -15.11
CA THR A 214 15.10 22.60 -14.20
C THR A 214 14.88 21.32 -15.02
N PRO A 215 15.12 20.11 -14.47
CA PRO A 215 14.57 18.90 -15.09
C PRO A 215 13.10 19.17 -15.43
N PRO A 216 12.58 18.67 -16.57
CA PRO A 216 11.26 19.07 -17.05
C PRO A 216 10.29 18.99 -15.87
N PRO A 217 9.70 20.13 -15.44
CA PRO A 217 8.94 20.16 -14.21
C PRO A 217 7.84 19.12 -14.33
N VAL A 218 7.66 18.31 -13.28
CA VAL A 218 6.43 17.52 -13.18
C VAL A 218 5.31 18.54 -13.30
N GLU A 219 4.42 18.40 -14.28
CA GLU A 219 3.37 19.39 -14.47
C GLU A 219 2.64 19.61 -13.15
N ALA A 220 2.57 20.86 -12.68
CA ALA A 220 1.94 21.15 -11.41
C ALA A 220 0.43 20.89 -11.48
N ALA A 221 -0.11 20.31 -10.41
CA ALA A 221 -1.53 20.19 -10.16
C ALA A 221 -2.14 21.57 -9.86
N SER A 222 -3.37 21.78 -10.36
CA SER A 222 -4.15 23.00 -10.14
C SER A 222 -5.26 22.73 -9.12
N LYS A 223 -5.41 23.63 -8.14
CA LYS A 223 -6.46 23.50 -7.12
C LYS A 223 -7.85 23.51 -7.73
N GLU A 224 -8.02 24.26 -8.82
CA GLU A 224 -9.28 24.42 -9.55
C GLU A 224 -9.72 23.12 -10.24
N LYS A 225 -8.77 22.21 -10.54
CA LYS A 225 -9.03 20.92 -11.19
C LYS A 225 -9.20 19.76 -10.21
N MET A 226 -9.05 20.02 -8.91
CA MET A 226 -9.12 18.96 -7.92
C MET A 226 -10.57 18.47 -7.73
N ALA A 227 -10.76 17.15 -7.78
CA ALA A 227 -12.05 16.52 -7.52
C ALA A 227 -12.48 16.65 -6.05
N TYR A 228 -11.50 16.78 -5.14
CA TYR A 228 -11.72 17.00 -3.71
C TYR A 228 -10.87 18.17 -3.21
N PRO A 229 -11.38 18.97 -2.25
CA PRO A 229 -10.58 20.02 -1.65
C PRO A 229 -9.36 19.43 -0.94
N LEU A 230 -8.24 20.17 -1.00
CA LEU A 230 -7.05 19.85 -0.22
C LEU A 230 -7.39 19.90 1.28
N PRO A 231 -7.04 18.86 2.05
CA PRO A 231 -7.15 18.89 3.50
C PRO A 231 -6.25 19.97 4.11
N ASP A 232 -6.60 20.45 5.30
CA ASP A 232 -5.77 21.39 6.07
C ASP A 232 -4.44 20.77 6.53
N LYS A 233 -4.43 19.45 6.68
CA LYS A 233 -3.25 18.65 7.04
C LYS A 233 -2.44 18.28 5.80
N PRO A 234 -1.11 18.03 5.93
CA PRO A 234 -0.34 17.38 4.88
C PRO A 234 -1.06 16.14 4.36
N SER A 235 -1.31 16.09 3.05
CA SER A 235 -2.08 15.03 2.40
C SER A 235 -1.21 14.22 1.44
N ILE A 236 -1.23 12.90 1.57
CA ILE A 236 -0.37 11.99 0.81
C ILE A 236 -1.17 10.84 0.19
N ALA A 237 -0.85 10.52 -1.05
CA ALA A 237 -1.20 9.25 -1.69
C ALA A 237 0.08 8.43 -1.90
N VAL A 238 0.06 7.16 -1.49
CA VAL A 238 1.14 6.22 -1.78
C VAL A 238 0.70 5.30 -2.91
N LEU A 239 1.33 5.46 -4.07
CA LEU A 239 1.03 4.63 -5.24
C LEU A 239 1.62 3.23 -5.10
N PRO A 240 0.98 2.20 -5.70
CA PRO A 240 1.53 0.85 -5.81
C PRO A 240 2.96 0.90 -6.38
N PHE A 241 3.93 0.37 -5.63
CA PHE A 241 5.29 0.33 -6.15
C PHE A 241 5.38 -0.64 -7.34
N ALA A 242 6.14 -0.25 -8.36
CA ALA A 242 6.36 -1.09 -9.53
C ALA A 242 7.20 -2.33 -9.17
N ASN A 243 6.77 -3.51 -9.62
CA ASN A 243 7.56 -4.72 -9.49
C ASN A 243 8.65 -4.75 -10.59
N MET A 244 9.91 -4.66 -10.16
CA MET A 244 11.10 -4.71 -11.01
C MET A 244 11.88 -6.02 -10.85
N SER A 245 11.20 -7.06 -10.34
CA SER A 245 11.70 -8.42 -10.16
C SER A 245 11.31 -9.28 -11.36
N ASP A 246 12.08 -10.32 -11.65
CA ASP A 246 11.82 -11.22 -12.80
C ASP A 246 10.69 -12.25 -12.53
N ASP A 247 10.13 -12.25 -11.32
CA ASP A 247 9.11 -13.19 -10.85
C ASP A 247 7.78 -12.47 -10.54
N PRO A 248 6.74 -12.64 -11.39
CA PRO A 248 5.40 -12.11 -11.15
C PRO A 248 4.75 -12.67 -9.88
N GLY A 249 5.19 -13.83 -9.39
CA GLY A 249 4.72 -14.44 -8.15
C GLY A 249 5.01 -13.62 -6.91
N GLN A 250 5.89 -12.61 -7.00
CA GLN A 250 6.26 -11.73 -5.89
C GLN A 250 5.37 -10.51 -5.78
N GLU A 251 4.41 -10.30 -6.68
CA GLU A 251 3.55 -9.12 -6.71
C GLU A 251 2.84 -8.85 -5.36
N TYR A 252 2.39 -9.90 -4.67
CA TYR A 252 1.74 -9.76 -3.37
C TYR A 252 2.67 -9.15 -2.30
N PHE A 253 3.98 -9.40 -2.40
CA PHE A 253 4.98 -8.90 -1.47
C PHE A 253 5.18 -7.40 -1.66
N ILE A 254 5.34 -6.96 -2.91
CA ILE A 254 5.46 -5.54 -3.27
C ILE A 254 4.19 -4.78 -2.86
N ASP A 255 3.03 -5.34 -3.17
CA ASP A 255 1.73 -4.78 -2.78
C ASP A 255 1.58 -4.70 -1.27
N GLY A 256 1.96 -5.76 -0.58
CA GLY A 256 1.91 -5.86 0.88
C GLY A 256 2.81 -4.82 1.55
N MET A 257 4.01 -4.61 1.02
CA MET A 257 4.93 -3.60 1.55
C MET A 257 4.42 -2.17 1.31
N THR A 258 3.85 -1.91 0.14
CA THR A 258 3.22 -0.61 -0.15
C THR A 258 2.03 -0.36 0.77
N ASP A 259 1.20 -1.38 0.99
CA ASP A 259 0.04 -1.31 1.89
C ASP A 259 0.45 -1.11 3.36
N ASP A 260 1.56 -1.70 3.81
CA ASP A 260 2.10 -1.44 5.14
C ASP A 260 2.60 0.00 5.29
N LEU A 261 3.22 0.59 4.26
CA LEU A 261 3.56 2.03 4.29
C LEU A 261 2.31 2.91 4.41
N ILE A 262 1.22 2.58 3.71
CA ILE A 262 -0.07 3.27 3.85
C ILE A 262 -0.59 3.12 5.29
N THR A 263 -0.54 1.91 5.83
CA THR A 263 -1.01 1.56 7.18
C THR A 263 -0.19 2.22 8.29
N ASP A 264 1.12 2.41 8.10
CA ASP A 264 1.95 3.09 9.10
C ASP A 264 1.73 4.60 9.07
N LEU A 265 1.54 5.17 7.89
CA LEU A 265 1.21 6.59 7.75
C LEU A 265 -0.21 6.90 8.26
N SER A 266 -1.17 5.98 8.12
CA SER A 266 -2.57 6.21 8.54
C SER A 266 -2.70 6.39 10.06
N LYS A 267 -1.84 5.73 10.84
CA LYS A 267 -1.72 5.89 12.30
C LYS A 267 -1.36 7.31 12.72
N ILE A 268 -0.81 8.14 11.83
CA ILE A 268 -0.37 9.51 12.14
C ILE A 268 -1.55 10.47 12.03
N SER A 269 -2.03 10.95 13.17
CA SER A 269 -3.17 11.89 13.23
C SER A 269 -2.90 13.21 12.51
N GLY A 270 -1.63 13.61 12.40
CA GLY A 270 -1.18 14.82 11.70
C GLY A 270 -1.12 14.73 10.18
N VAL A 271 -1.35 13.56 9.58
CA VAL A 271 -1.31 13.34 8.13
C VAL A 271 -2.69 12.89 7.64
N PHE A 272 -3.09 13.39 6.47
CA PHE A 272 -4.23 12.86 5.72
C PHE A 272 -3.71 11.85 4.69
N VAL A 273 -4.13 10.59 4.79
CA VAL A 273 -3.60 9.50 3.95
C VAL A 273 -4.70 8.92 3.08
N ILE A 274 -4.48 8.88 1.76
CA ILE A 274 -5.40 8.17 0.86
C ILE A 274 -5.22 6.68 1.03
N ALA A 275 -6.34 5.98 1.18
CA ALA A 275 -6.40 4.55 1.41
C ALA A 275 -5.98 3.73 0.19
N ARG A 276 -5.57 2.49 0.47
CA ARG A 276 -5.12 1.49 -0.49
C ARG A 276 -6.07 1.30 -1.68
N ASN A 277 -7.39 1.13 -1.46
CA ASN A 277 -8.31 0.83 -2.56
C ASN A 277 -8.29 1.92 -3.64
N SER A 278 -8.14 3.18 -3.21
CA SER A 278 -8.05 4.34 -4.11
C SER A 278 -6.70 4.49 -4.79
N THR A 279 -5.58 4.27 -4.09
CA THR A 279 -4.28 4.38 -4.76
C THR A 279 -3.99 3.18 -5.68
N PHE A 280 -4.52 2.00 -5.36
CA PHE A 280 -4.32 0.80 -6.16
C PHE A 280 -5.10 0.79 -7.48
N THR A 281 -6.04 1.71 -7.71
CA THR A 281 -6.67 1.87 -9.03
C THR A 281 -5.70 2.35 -10.10
N TYR A 282 -4.55 2.91 -9.72
CA TYR A 282 -3.49 3.35 -10.61
C TYR A 282 -2.48 2.24 -10.93
N LYS A 283 -2.61 1.07 -10.31
CA LYS A 283 -1.68 -0.05 -10.52
C LYS A 283 -1.62 -0.46 -11.99
N GLY A 284 -0.40 -0.58 -12.51
CA GLY A 284 -0.14 -1.00 -13.90
C GLY A 284 -0.55 0.04 -14.96
N LYS A 285 -0.88 1.27 -14.56
CA LYS A 285 -1.23 2.36 -15.46
C LYS A 285 -0.10 3.39 -15.49
N ASP A 286 0.18 3.91 -16.68
CA ASP A 286 1.06 5.06 -16.85
C ASP A 286 0.25 6.35 -16.59
N VAL A 287 0.29 6.84 -15.35
CA VAL A 287 -0.45 8.02 -14.91
C VAL A 287 0.48 9.13 -14.47
N LYS A 288 0.16 10.37 -14.86
CA LYS A 288 0.91 11.54 -14.41
C LYS A 288 0.59 11.82 -12.94
N ILE A 289 1.62 12.15 -12.15
CA ILE A 289 1.46 12.53 -10.73
C ILE A 289 0.45 13.66 -10.51
N LYS A 290 0.43 14.64 -11.43
CA LYS A 290 -0.57 15.70 -11.48
C LYS A 290 -2.00 15.17 -11.43
N GLN A 291 -2.29 14.19 -12.30
CA GLN A 291 -3.62 13.62 -12.43
C GLN A 291 -4.02 12.91 -11.14
N VAL A 292 -3.12 12.13 -10.55
CA VAL A 292 -3.35 11.47 -9.25
C VAL A 292 -3.68 12.49 -8.16
N ALA A 293 -2.91 13.57 -8.07
CA ALA A 293 -3.13 14.64 -7.10
C ALA A 293 -4.47 15.36 -7.30
N GLU A 294 -4.84 15.65 -8.56
CA GLU A 294 -6.11 16.28 -8.92
C GLU A 294 -7.31 15.37 -8.63
N GLU A 295 -7.24 14.09 -9.00
CA GLU A 295 -8.32 13.11 -8.80
C GLU A 295 -8.54 12.73 -7.33
N LEU A 296 -7.49 12.61 -6.54
CA LEU A 296 -7.58 12.23 -5.12
C LEU A 296 -7.66 13.43 -4.16
N GLY A 297 -7.40 14.64 -4.66
CA GLY A 297 -7.31 15.86 -3.87
C GLY A 297 -6.22 15.78 -2.81
N VAL A 298 -4.99 15.47 -3.21
CA VAL A 298 -3.82 15.40 -2.32
C VAL A 298 -2.69 16.26 -2.84
N ARG A 299 -1.83 16.71 -1.93
CA ARG A 299 -0.65 17.51 -2.29
C ARG A 299 0.56 16.65 -2.62
N TYR A 300 0.79 15.60 -1.84
CA TYR A 300 1.98 14.78 -1.95
C TYR A 300 1.65 13.42 -2.55
N VAL A 301 2.53 12.93 -3.43
CA VAL A 301 2.43 11.58 -3.99
C VAL A 301 3.76 10.86 -3.79
N LEU A 302 3.71 9.67 -3.20
CA LEU A 302 4.84 8.76 -3.09
C LEU A 302 4.71 7.70 -4.19
N GLU A 303 5.75 7.55 -4.98
CA GLU A 303 5.87 6.45 -5.95
C GLU A 303 7.22 5.76 -5.81
N GLY A 304 7.33 4.57 -6.38
CA GLY A 304 8.52 3.76 -6.19
C GLY A 304 8.51 2.47 -6.97
N SER A 305 9.56 1.68 -6.76
CA SER A 305 9.72 0.36 -7.36
C SER A 305 10.44 -0.56 -6.40
N VAL A 306 10.11 -1.84 -6.41
CA VAL A 306 10.76 -2.87 -5.61
C VAL A 306 11.33 -3.93 -6.54
N ARG A 307 12.57 -4.34 -6.29
CA ARG A 307 13.18 -5.53 -6.88
C ARG A 307 13.58 -6.46 -5.76
N LYS A 308 13.06 -7.69 -5.78
CA LYS A 308 13.46 -8.77 -4.90
C LYS A 308 14.13 -9.88 -5.71
N ALA A 309 15.32 -10.27 -5.29
CA ALA A 309 16.12 -11.31 -5.94
C ALA A 309 16.68 -12.24 -4.85
N GLY A 310 16.03 -13.40 -4.66
CA GLY A 310 16.29 -14.27 -3.51
C GLY A 310 16.00 -13.53 -2.20
N GLU A 311 17.03 -13.42 -1.35
CA GLU A 311 17.04 -12.72 -0.07
C GLU A 311 17.38 -11.23 -0.18
N GLN A 312 17.75 -10.72 -1.36
CA GLN A 312 18.11 -9.30 -1.53
C GLN A 312 16.88 -8.49 -1.96
N VAL A 313 16.70 -7.32 -1.34
CA VAL A 313 15.62 -6.38 -1.64
C VAL A 313 16.21 -5.01 -1.95
N ARG A 314 15.75 -4.42 -3.05
CA ARG A 314 16.01 -3.03 -3.42
C ARG A 314 14.71 -2.28 -3.57
N ILE A 315 14.60 -1.17 -2.86
CA ILE A 315 13.45 -0.26 -2.90
C ILE A 315 13.94 1.08 -3.43
N ASN A 316 13.35 1.56 -4.53
CA ASN A 316 13.46 2.96 -4.93
C ASN A 316 12.16 3.64 -4.52
N ALA A 317 12.26 4.79 -3.84
CA ALA A 317 11.10 5.57 -3.46
C ALA A 317 11.38 7.05 -3.72
N GLN A 318 10.35 7.79 -4.11
CA GLN A 318 10.42 9.22 -4.32
C GLN A 318 9.12 9.90 -3.92
N LEU A 319 9.27 11.05 -3.26
CA LEU A 319 8.16 11.86 -2.77
C LEU A 319 8.07 13.15 -3.57
N ILE A 320 6.90 13.44 -4.14
CA ILE A 320 6.66 14.58 -5.02
C ILE A 320 5.68 15.56 -4.37
N ASP A 321 5.97 16.87 -4.44
CA ASP A 321 4.99 17.93 -4.18
C ASP A 321 4.28 18.24 -5.49
N ALA A 322 3.12 17.62 -5.71
CA ALA A 322 2.37 17.71 -6.96
C ALA A 322 1.86 19.13 -7.24
N MET A 323 1.69 19.95 -6.21
CA MET A 323 1.25 21.34 -6.37
C MET A 323 2.35 22.25 -6.91
N LYS A 324 3.61 21.88 -6.71
CA LYS A 324 4.76 22.67 -7.15
C LYS A 324 5.54 22.01 -8.29
N GLY A 325 5.27 20.74 -8.58
CA GLY A 325 5.84 20.03 -9.71
C GLY A 325 7.30 19.59 -9.52
N TYR A 326 7.74 19.34 -8.28
CA TYR A 326 9.10 18.90 -8.00
C TYR A 326 9.18 17.78 -6.94
N HIS A 327 10.25 16.99 -7.03
CA HIS A 327 10.57 15.95 -6.05
C HIS A 327 11.12 16.58 -4.76
N LEU A 328 10.54 16.23 -3.61
CA LEU A 328 11.13 16.56 -2.31
C LEU A 328 12.40 15.75 -2.07
N TRP A 329 12.38 14.48 -2.48
CA TRP A 329 13.53 13.57 -2.46
C TRP A 329 13.26 12.36 -3.35
N ALA A 330 14.35 11.70 -3.76
CA ALA A 330 14.33 10.40 -4.42
C ALA A 330 15.52 9.60 -3.87
N GLU A 331 15.25 8.44 -3.29
CA GLU A 331 16.26 7.64 -2.59
C GLU A 331 16.15 6.16 -2.93
N ARG A 332 17.27 5.47 -2.74
CA ARG A 332 17.40 4.03 -2.95
C ARG A 332 17.80 3.37 -1.64
N TYR A 333 17.10 2.30 -1.31
CA TYR A 333 17.32 1.49 -0.13
C TYR A 333 17.66 0.07 -0.58
N ASP A 334 18.85 -0.40 -0.23
CA ASP A 334 19.30 -1.77 -0.45
C ASP A 334 19.39 -2.48 0.91
N GLY A 335 18.99 -3.75 0.95
CA GLY A 335 19.17 -4.61 2.10
C GLY A 335 18.79 -6.05 1.80
N SER A 336 18.79 -6.89 2.83
CA SER A 336 18.27 -8.24 2.76
C SER A 336 16.80 -8.30 3.20
N MET A 337 16.16 -9.46 3.04
CA MET A 337 14.84 -9.74 3.58
C MET A 337 14.80 -9.68 5.11
N GLU A 338 15.92 -9.94 5.79
CA GLU A 338 16.03 -9.76 7.25
C GLU A 338 16.00 -8.27 7.64
N ASP A 339 16.47 -7.39 6.75
CA ASP A 339 16.47 -5.94 6.95
C ASP A 339 15.13 -5.28 6.61
N ILE A 340 14.14 -6.02 6.10
CA ILE A 340 12.94 -5.46 5.44
C ILE A 340 12.21 -4.44 6.31
N PHE A 341 12.06 -4.74 7.61
CA PHE A 341 11.38 -3.83 8.53
C PHE A 341 12.19 -2.56 8.79
N ALA A 342 13.52 -2.66 8.88
CA ALA A 342 14.37 -1.50 9.05
C ALA A 342 14.37 -0.60 7.79
N LEU A 343 14.21 -1.19 6.59
CA LEU A 343 14.05 -0.42 5.36
C LEU A 343 12.71 0.32 5.35
N GLN A 344 11.61 -0.34 5.74
CA GLN A 344 10.29 0.31 5.88
C GLN A 344 10.34 1.45 6.90
N ASP A 345 10.92 1.24 8.08
CA ASP A 345 11.07 2.26 9.12
C ASP A 345 11.81 3.52 8.60
N LYS A 346 12.89 3.32 7.84
CA LYS A 346 13.66 4.43 7.22
C LYS A 346 12.81 5.23 6.24
N ILE A 347 12.04 4.56 5.38
CA ILE A 347 11.15 5.22 4.41
C ILE A 347 10.08 6.02 5.14
N THR A 348 9.40 5.41 6.12
CA THR A 348 8.36 6.09 6.92
C THR A 348 8.90 7.32 7.64
N GLN A 349 10.06 7.22 8.29
CA GLN A 349 10.70 8.37 8.96
C GLN A 349 11.09 9.48 7.97
N LYS A 350 11.56 9.12 6.77
CA LYS A 350 11.89 10.08 5.72
C LYS A 350 10.65 10.84 5.25
N ILE A 351 9.53 10.14 5.05
CA ILE A 351 8.23 10.74 4.68
C ILE A 351 7.79 11.72 5.77
N VAL A 352 7.72 11.28 7.02
CA VAL A 352 7.29 12.11 8.15
C VAL A 352 8.14 13.39 8.28
N SER A 353 9.46 13.25 8.14
CA SER A 353 10.39 14.37 8.19
C SER A 353 10.16 15.36 7.03
N ALA A 354 9.96 14.85 5.81
CA ALA A 354 9.71 15.68 4.63
C ALA A 354 8.35 16.42 4.69
N LEU A 355 7.34 15.81 5.32
CA LEU A 355 6.04 16.42 5.55
C LEU A 355 6.04 17.40 6.75
N ALA A 356 7.16 17.53 7.46
CA ALA A 356 7.32 18.35 8.65
C ALA A 356 6.29 18.06 9.76
N VAL A 357 5.87 16.79 9.88
CA VAL A 357 4.88 16.36 10.88
C VAL A 357 5.57 15.95 12.17
N LYS A 358 5.10 16.48 13.30
CA LYS A 358 5.57 16.10 14.63
C LYS A 358 4.78 14.89 15.12
N LEU A 359 5.47 13.77 15.31
CA LEU A 359 4.90 12.57 15.92
C LEU A 359 4.83 12.72 17.45
N THR A 360 3.69 12.37 18.02
CA THR A 360 3.52 12.15 19.45
C THR A 360 4.29 10.91 19.92
N GLY A 361 4.51 10.76 21.22
CA GLY A 361 5.18 9.57 21.79
C GLY A 361 4.46 8.27 21.41
N ASN A 362 3.13 8.25 21.56
CA ASN A 362 2.29 7.11 21.22
C ASN A 362 2.36 6.75 19.72
N GLU A 363 2.29 7.74 18.81
CA GLU A 363 2.39 7.49 17.36
C GLU A 363 3.74 6.87 16.98
N LYS A 364 4.85 7.31 17.60
CA LYS A 364 6.17 6.70 17.37
C LYS A 364 6.18 5.22 17.76
N GLU A 365 5.60 4.88 18.91
CA GLU A 365 5.51 3.49 19.37
C GLU A 365 4.61 2.64 18.46
N LEU A 366 3.49 3.17 17.98
CA LEU A 366 2.55 2.47 17.10
C LEU A 366 3.13 2.17 15.71
N ILE A 367 3.94 3.07 15.17
CA ILE A 367 4.63 2.88 13.90
C ILE A 367 5.80 1.91 14.03
N ALA A 368 6.53 1.96 15.15
CA ALA A 368 7.67 1.07 15.39
C ALA A 368 7.27 -0.41 15.67
N LYS A 369 6.00 -0.70 15.96
CA LYS A 369 5.51 -2.05 16.23
C LYS A 369 5.38 -2.87 14.94
N LYS A 370 6.44 -3.61 14.62
CA LYS A 370 6.53 -4.54 13.47
C LYS A 370 5.55 -5.72 13.56
N GLY A 371 5.38 -6.24 14.77
CA GLY A 371 4.48 -7.34 15.10
C GLY A 371 5.11 -8.74 15.00
N THR A 372 6.17 -8.91 14.19
CA THR A 372 7.00 -10.12 14.11
C THR A 372 8.41 -9.74 13.65
N ASP A 373 9.41 -10.51 14.09
CA ASP A 373 10.77 -10.49 13.52
C ASP A 373 11.02 -11.70 12.60
N ASN A 374 10.03 -12.60 12.44
CA ASN A 374 10.12 -13.75 11.56
C ASN A 374 9.68 -13.37 10.14
N VAL A 375 10.65 -13.23 9.25
CA VAL A 375 10.44 -12.86 7.84
C VAL A 375 9.51 -13.84 7.12
N ALA A 376 9.62 -15.14 7.39
CA ALA A 376 8.75 -16.14 6.75
C ALA A 376 7.29 -16.04 7.25
N ALA A 377 7.10 -15.72 8.54
CA ALA A 377 5.78 -15.45 9.09
C ALA A 377 5.18 -14.18 8.49
N TYR A 378 6.00 -13.14 8.32
CA TYR A 378 5.62 -11.90 7.65
C TYR A 378 5.23 -12.13 6.17
N ASP A 379 6.02 -12.89 5.41
CA ASP A 379 5.69 -13.24 4.03
C ASP A 379 4.34 -13.99 3.92
N ALA A 380 4.13 -15.00 4.77
CA ALA A 380 2.88 -15.74 4.84
C ALA A 380 1.69 -14.82 5.19
N PHE A 381 1.89 -13.85 6.10
CA PHE A 381 0.88 -12.85 6.43
C PHE A 381 0.54 -11.95 5.23
N LEU A 382 1.54 -11.46 4.49
CA LEU A 382 1.32 -10.63 3.30
C LEU A 382 0.55 -11.39 2.21
N ARG A 383 0.88 -12.67 1.97
CA ARG A 383 0.10 -13.53 1.07
C ARG A 383 -1.36 -13.64 1.51
N GLY A 384 -1.57 -13.88 2.80
CA GLY A 384 -2.92 -13.98 3.37
C GLY A 384 -3.73 -12.70 3.19
N ARG A 385 -3.12 -11.55 3.44
CA ARG A 385 -3.74 -10.23 3.23
C ARG A 385 -4.08 -9.99 1.75
N GLY A 386 -3.16 -10.31 0.84
CA GLY A 386 -3.39 -10.19 -0.60
C GLY A 386 -4.62 -10.98 -1.07
N HIS A 387 -4.83 -12.18 -0.55
CA HIS A 387 -6.03 -12.97 -0.81
C HIS A 387 -7.28 -12.37 -0.13
N TYR A 388 -7.19 -12.01 1.15
CA TYR A 388 -8.32 -11.46 1.91
C TYR A 388 -8.97 -10.25 1.23
N LEU A 389 -8.16 -9.39 0.59
CA LEU A 389 -8.63 -8.19 -0.12
C LEU A 389 -9.41 -8.46 -1.41
N ARG A 390 -9.36 -9.68 -1.97
CA ARG A 390 -10.07 -10.02 -3.22
C ARG A 390 -11.54 -10.40 -3.02
N LEU A 391 -11.92 -10.71 -1.77
CA LEU A 391 -13.29 -10.91 -1.33
C LEU A 391 -14.07 -12.04 -2.05
N THR A 392 -13.39 -13.07 -2.55
CA THR A 392 -14.02 -14.28 -3.11
C THR A 392 -14.00 -15.44 -2.10
N PRO A 393 -14.95 -16.39 -2.12
CA PRO A 393 -14.92 -17.54 -1.21
C PRO A 393 -13.62 -18.34 -1.27
N GLU A 394 -13.08 -18.54 -2.48
CA GLU A 394 -11.80 -19.22 -2.69
C GLU A 394 -10.63 -18.44 -2.08
N ASP A 395 -10.56 -17.12 -2.29
CA ASP A 395 -9.51 -16.29 -1.72
C ASP A 395 -9.62 -16.20 -0.19
N PHE A 396 -10.82 -16.22 0.40
CA PHE A 396 -10.99 -16.31 1.86
C PHE A 396 -10.38 -17.60 2.43
N ALA A 397 -10.54 -18.73 1.74
CA ALA A 397 -9.92 -20.00 2.13
C ALA A 397 -8.38 -19.95 2.02
N LYS A 398 -7.84 -19.35 0.94
CA LYS A 398 -6.40 -19.13 0.79
C LYS A 398 -5.84 -18.19 1.86
N ALA A 399 -6.54 -17.09 2.14
CA ALA A 399 -6.20 -16.15 3.21
C ALA A 399 -6.12 -16.85 4.56
N GLN A 400 -7.12 -17.68 4.87
CA GLN A 400 -7.14 -18.48 6.09
C GLN A 400 -5.90 -19.38 6.21
N ALA A 401 -5.57 -20.12 5.15
CA ALA A 401 -4.42 -21.02 5.13
C ALA A 401 -3.11 -20.25 5.34
N SER A 402 -2.95 -19.10 4.68
CA SER A 402 -1.76 -18.25 4.82
C SER A 402 -1.63 -17.63 6.21
N PHE A 403 -2.71 -17.14 6.82
CA PHE A 403 -2.65 -16.60 8.18
C PHE A 403 -2.37 -17.69 9.23
N LYS A 404 -2.93 -18.89 9.07
CA LYS A 404 -2.55 -20.04 9.90
C LYS A 404 -1.07 -20.36 9.77
N ARG A 405 -0.54 -20.36 8.54
CA ARG A 405 0.88 -20.59 8.30
C ARG A 405 1.77 -19.53 8.96
N ALA A 406 1.36 -18.26 8.93
CA ALA A 406 2.06 -17.19 9.64
C ALA A 406 2.12 -17.44 11.16
N ILE A 407 1.00 -17.90 11.75
CA ILE A 407 0.91 -18.26 13.17
C ILE A 407 1.75 -19.50 13.51
N GLU A 408 1.83 -20.49 12.62
CA GLU A 408 2.70 -21.66 12.82
C GLU A 408 4.18 -21.28 12.83
N LEU A 409 4.56 -20.31 11.99
CA LEU A 409 5.94 -19.82 11.88
C LEU A 409 6.32 -18.91 13.05
N ASP A 410 5.37 -18.10 13.52
CA ASP A 410 5.52 -17.26 14.70
C ASP A 410 4.24 -17.28 15.55
N PRO A 411 4.18 -18.13 16.61
CA PRO A 411 3.04 -18.22 17.50
C PRO A 411 2.73 -16.95 18.31
N ASN A 412 3.62 -15.95 18.30
CA ASN A 412 3.41 -14.66 18.96
C ASN A 412 2.96 -13.57 17.97
N TYR A 413 2.75 -13.91 16.70
CA TYR A 413 2.41 -12.92 15.67
C TYR A 413 0.94 -12.47 15.76
N GLY A 414 0.65 -11.58 16.72
CA GLY A 414 -0.71 -11.17 17.05
C GLY A 414 -1.47 -10.46 15.91
N ARG A 415 -0.79 -9.85 14.92
CA ARG A 415 -1.44 -9.32 13.70
C ARG A 415 -2.06 -10.44 12.85
N ALA A 416 -1.41 -11.59 12.75
CA ALA A 416 -1.95 -12.74 12.02
C ALA A 416 -3.18 -13.33 12.72
N TYR A 417 -3.18 -13.37 14.06
CA TYR A 417 -4.36 -13.72 14.85
C TYR A 417 -5.52 -12.74 14.64
N ALA A 418 -5.26 -11.43 14.64
CA ALA A 418 -6.28 -10.41 14.37
C ALA A 418 -6.90 -10.60 12.97
N ALA A 419 -6.07 -10.74 11.93
CA ALA A 419 -6.54 -10.96 10.56
C ALA A 419 -7.33 -12.26 10.40
N LEU A 420 -6.87 -13.35 11.03
CA LEU A 420 -7.58 -14.63 11.02
C LEU A 420 -8.92 -14.54 11.78
N SER A 421 -9.00 -13.74 12.84
CA SER A 421 -10.27 -13.47 13.53
C SER A 421 -11.27 -12.74 12.63
N ALA A 422 -10.81 -11.81 11.79
CA ALA A 422 -11.65 -11.11 10.81
C ALA A 422 -12.18 -12.07 9.74
N VAL A 423 -11.34 -12.96 9.20
CA VAL A 423 -11.77 -14.04 8.27
C VAL A 423 -12.88 -14.89 8.88
N TYR A 424 -12.73 -15.31 10.14
CA TYR A 424 -13.74 -16.11 10.82
C TYR A 424 -15.01 -15.32 11.13
N TRP A 425 -14.89 -14.05 11.51
CA TRP A 425 -16.02 -13.18 11.73
C TRP A 425 -16.82 -12.98 10.45
N ASP A 426 -16.16 -12.67 9.33
CA ASP A 426 -16.76 -12.50 8.03
C ASP A 426 -17.50 -13.77 7.58
N ALA A 427 -16.92 -14.95 7.80
CA ALA A 427 -17.59 -16.22 7.52
C ALA A 427 -18.81 -16.48 8.42
N SER A 428 -18.85 -15.91 9.62
CA SER A 428 -19.99 -16.02 10.53
C SER A 428 -21.20 -15.18 10.10
N VAL A 429 -20.95 -14.10 9.35
CA VAL A 429 -21.97 -13.18 8.82
C VAL A 429 -22.28 -13.42 7.34
N MET A 430 -21.38 -14.05 6.60
CA MET A 430 -21.54 -14.49 5.21
C MET A 430 -21.42 -16.02 5.12
N PRO A 431 -22.51 -16.77 5.35
CA PRO A 431 -22.49 -18.24 5.39
C PRO A 431 -22.00 -18.91 4.10
N VAL A 432 -22.02 -18.20 2.96
CA VAL A 432 -21.43 -18.65 1.70
C VAL A 432 -19.96 -19.06 1.85
N LEU A 433 -19.21 -18.42 2.76
CA LEU A 433 -17.79 -18.68 2.98
C LEU A 433 -17.52 -19.98 3.75
N LEU A 434 -18.50 -20.52 4.49
CA LEU A 434 -18.32 -21.66 5.38
C LEU A 434 -17.88 -22.93 4.64
N LYS A 435 -18.42 -23.13 3.42
CA LYS A 435 -18.13 -24.30 2.60
C LYS A 435 -16.66 -24.36 2.20
N ASP A 436 -16.13 -23.30 1.61
CA ASP A 436 -14.74 -23.23 1.13
C ASP A 436 -13.73 -23.20 2.28
N LEU A 437 -14.13 -22.62 3.43
CA LEU A 437 -13.33 -22.69 4.66
C LEU A 437 -13.29 -24.09 5.28
N GLY A 438 -14.20 -24.99 4.90
CA GLY A 438 -14.33 -26.33 5.46
C GLY A 438 -14.69 -26.33 6.95
N ILE A 439 -15.43 -25.32 7.40
CA ILE A 439 -15.71 -25.07 8.82
C ILE A 439 -17.20 -24.78 9.01
N SER A 440 -17.78 -25.32 10.07
CA SER A 440 -19.18 -25.08 10.43
C SER A 440 -19.41 -23.69 11.05
N TRP A 441 -20.65 -23.23 11.05
CA TRP A 441 -21.01 -21.92 11.58
C TRP A 441 -20.68 -21.71 13.07
N TYR A 442 -20.79 -22.75 13.91
CA TYR A 442 -20.43 -22.63 15.33
C TYR A 442 -18.90 -22.58 15.52
N GLU A 443 -18.14 -23.31 14.71
CA GLU A 443 -16.69 -23.33 14.78
C GLU A 443 -16.07 -22.00 14.36
N VAL A 444 -16.58 -21.31 13.33
CA VAL A 444 -16.05 -20.00 12.96
C VAL A 444 -16.20 -19.00 14.12
N ARG A 445 -17.30 -19.06 14.86
CA ARG A 445 -17.54 -18.18 16.01
C ARG A 445 -16.62 -18.51 17.19
N VAL A 446 -16.43 -19.80 17.51
CA VAL A 446 -15.43 -20.24 18.51
C VAL A 446 -14.03 -19.77 18.12
N ARG A 447 -13.63 -20.00 16.87
CA ARG A 447 -12.29 -19.68 16.37
C ARG A 447 -12.04 -18.17 16.33
N THR A 448 -13.08 -17.37 16.08
CA THR A 448 -13.01 -15.90 16.19
C THR A 448 -12.58 -15.49 17.60
N ILE A 449 -13.25 -16.01 18.64
CA ILE A 449 -12.95 -15.69 20.05
C ILE A 449 -11.51 -16.06 20.41
N ARG A 450 -11.10 -17.29 20.08
CA ARG A 450 -9.74 -17.80 20.35
C ARG A 450 -8.65 -17.02 19.65
N CYS A 451 -8.91 -16.56 18.42
CA CYS A 451 -7.96 -15.72 17.72
C CYS A 451 -7.85 -14.35 18.39
N LEU A 452 -8.96 -13.77 18.83
CA LEU A 452 -8.95 -12.50 19.57
C LEU A 452 -8.20 -12.56 20.90
N GLU A 453 -8.26 -13.68 21.63
CA GLU A 453 -7.49 -13.88 22.88
C GLU A 453 -5.98 -13.75 22.68
N LYS A 454 -5.48 -14.00 21.47
CA LYS A 454 -4.05 -13.93 21.11
C LYS A 454 -3.72 -12.77 20.17
N ALA A 455 -4.72 -12.01 19.75
CA ALA A 455 -4.53 -10.91 18.81
C ALA A 455 -3.81 -9.75 19.48
N THR A 456 -2.94 -9.07 18.73
CA THR A 456 -2.45 -7.75 19.15
C THR A 456 -3.63 -6.79 19.17
N GLU A 457 -3.75 -6.00 20.23
CA GLU A 457 -4.71 -4.88 20.27
C GLU A 457 -4.39 -3.91 19.13
N GLY A 458 -5.34 -3.78 18.21
CA GLY A 458 -5.17 -3.10 16.93
C GLY A 458 -6.53 -2.86 16.26
N PRO A 459 -6.59 -2.02 15.21
CA PRO A 459 -7.86 -1.62 14.60
C PRO A 459 -8.75 -2.79 14.16
N ILE A 460 -8.16 -3.86 13.61
CA ILE A 460 -8.88 -5.08 13.22
C ILE A 460 -9.48 -5.79 14.43
N ALA A 461 -8.69 -6.01 15.50
CA ALA A 461 -9.16 -6.71 16.68
C ALA A 461 -10.31 -5.96 17.37
N HIS A 462 -10.17 -4.65 17.55
CA HIS A 462 -11.22 -3.78 18.07
C HIS A 462 -12.46 -3.75 17.17
N SER A 463 -12.30 -3.71 15.85
CA SER A 463 -13.41 -3.82 14.90
C SER A 463 -14.22 -5.12 15.09
N VAL A 464 -13.55 -6.26 15.24
CA VAL A 464 -14.24 -7.55 15.45
C VAL A 464 -14.89 -7.60 16.84
N LYS A 465 -14.23 -7.08 17.89
CA LYS A 465 -14.81 -6.95 19.24
C LYS A 465 -16.07 -6.07 19.23
N SER A 466 -16.02 -4.92 18.56
CA SER A 466 -17.15 -4.02 18.41
C SER A 466 -18.35 -4.72 17.78
N GLN A 467 -18.13 -5.43 16.67
CA GLN A 467 -19.20 -6.16 16.01
C GLN A 467 -19.77 -7.27 16.92
N ARG A 468 -18.93 -8.00 17.68
CA ARG A 468 -19.43 -8.95 18.69
C ARG A 468 -20.31 -8.29 19.75
N TYR A 469 -19.93 -7.12 20.26
CA TYR A 469 -20.77 -6.37 21.20
C TYR A 469 -22.11 -5.94 20.59
N LEU A 470 -22.14 -5.48 19.33
CA LEU A 470 -23.41 -5.19 18.64
C LEU A 470 -24.34 -6.40 18.58
N TRP A 471 -23.80 -7.58 18.31
CA TRP A 471 -24.60 -8.82 18.25
C TRP A 471 -25.19 -9.20 19.61
N ARG A 472 -24.51 -8.83 20.70
CA ARG A 472 -25.01 -8.94 22.09
C ARG A 472 -25.86 -7.74 22.54
N ARG A 473 -26.24 -6.82 21.63
CA ARG A 473 -27.00 -5.59 21.95
C ARG A 473 -26.29 -4.68 22.97
N GLN A 474 -24.97 -4.77 23.03
CA GLN A 474 -24.11 -3.95 23.88
C GLN A 474 -23.58 -2.77 23.07
N HIS A 475 -24.49 -1.84 22.73
CA HIS A 475 -24.19 -0.77 21.77
C HIS A 475 -23.11 0.20 22.27
N GLN A 476 -23.07 0.48 23.58
CA GLN A 476 -22.10 1.42 24.13
C GLN A 476 -20.69 0.83 24.16
N GLU A 477 -20.56 -0.44 24.52
CA GLU A 477 -19.31 -1.19 24.48
C GLU A 477 -18.81 -1.32 23.03
N ALA A 478 -19.71 -1.55 22.08
CA ALA A 478 -19.36 -1.56 20.67
C ALA A 478 -18.79 -0.22 20.18
N ILE A 479 -19.38 0.92 20.60
CA ILE A 479 -18.85 2.25 20.29
C ILE A 479 -17.47 2.42 20.92
N SER A 480 -17.32 2.06 22.20
CA SER A 480 -16.05 2.18 22.93
C SER A 480 -14.92 1.41 22.23
N GLU A 481 -15.17 0.20 21.73
CA GLU A 481 -14.18 -0.56 20.96
C GLU A 481 -13.79 0.17 19.67
N MET A 482 -14.74 0.79 18.98
CA MET A 482 -14.42 1.56 17.77
C MET A 482 -13.69 2.87 18.06
N GLU A 483 -13.94 3.50 19.20
CA GLU A 483 -13.15 4.64 19.67
C GLU A 483 -11.69 4.24 19.90
N GLN A 484 -11.43 3.06 20.48
CA GLN A 484 -10.08 2.51 20.61
C GLN A 484 -9.45 2.23 19.24
N ALA A 485 -10.18 1.63 18.30
CA ALA A 485 -9.69 1.38 16.95
C ALA A 485 -9.23 2.67 16.26
N LEU A 486 -10.06 3.73 16.32
CA LEU A 486 -9.77 5.03 15.70
C LEU A 486 -8.71 5.84 16.45
N ALA A 487 -8.49 5.58 17.74
CA ALA A 487 -7.38 6.16 18.48
C ALA A 487 -6.02 5.55 18.06
N LEU A 488 -6.01 4.27 17.65
CA LEU A 488 -4.83 3.58 17.14
C LEU A 488 -4.55 3.92 15.67
N ASP A 489 -5.60 4.03 14.85
CA ASP A 489 -5.50 4.42 13.45
C ASP A 489 -6.62 5.40 13.06
N PRO A 490 -6.37 6.72 13.15
CA PRO A 490 -7.38 7.75 12.87
C PRO A 490 -7.71 7.93 11.37
N ASN A 491 -6.91 7.34 10.47
CA ASN A 491 -7.11 7.39 9.03
C ASN A 491 -7.49 6.02 8.44
N ASP A 492 -7.74 4.98 9.23
CA ASP A 492 -8.22 3.69 8.69
C ASP A 492 -9.68 3.81 8.19
N PRO A 493 -9.93 3.71 6.87
CA PRO A 493 -11.28 3.77 6.32
C PRO A 493 -12.14 2.60 6.85
N THR A 494 -11.57 1.42 7.09
CA THR A 494 -12.37 0.28 7.56
C THR A 494 -12.92 0.53 8.96
N SER A 495 -12.10 1.07 9.87
CA SER A 495 -12.55 1.48 11.20
C SER A 495 -13.56 2.63 11.14
N LEU A 496 -13.39 3.62 10.26
CA LEU A 496 -14.39 4.68 10.08
C LEU A 496 -15.75 4.13 9.60
N TYR A 497 -15.73 3.17 8.66
CA TYR A 497 -16.94 2.48 8.23
C TYR A 497 -17.59 1.71 9.40
N HIS A 498 -16.83 0.92 10.16
CA HIS A 498 -17.37 0.17 11.29
C HIS A 498 -17.88 1.06 12.42
N MET A 499 -17.28 2.23 12.66
CA MET A 499 -17.80 3.24 13.57
C MET A 499 -19.16 3.76 13.08
N GLY A 500 -19.26 4.18 11.82
CA GLY A 500 -20.54 4.62 11.24
C GLY A 500 -21.63 3.53 11.31
N TYR A 501 -21.26 2.28 11.00
CA TYR A 501 -22.16 1.14 11.11
C TYR A 501 -22.65 0.94 12.55
N THR A 502 -21.73 0.98 13.52
CA THR A 502 -22.03 0.84 14.95
C THR A 502 -22.94 1.95 15.45
N LEU A 503 -22.64 3.21 15.12
CA LEU A 503 -23.45 4.38 15.48
C LEU A 503 -24.86 4.31 14.89
N THR A 504 -24.99 3.83 13.65
CA THR A 504 -26.30 3.64 13.02
C THR A 504 -27.19 2.70 13.82
N PHE A 505 -26.66 1.54 14.25
CA PHE A 505 -27.40 0.60 15.07
C PHE A 505 -27.58 1.07 16.51
N ALA A 506 -26.66 1.86 17.05
CA ALA A 506 -26.75 2.45 18.37
C ALA A 506 -27.73 3.64 18.49
N GLY A 507 -28.47 3.96 17.42
CA GLY A 507 -29.45 5.06 17.41
C GLY A 507 -28.83 6.45 17.22
N ARG A 508 -27.61 6.54 16.68
CA ARG A 508 -26.87 7.78 16.40
C ARG A 508 -26.59 7.96 14.89
N PRO A 509 -27.61 7.87 14.00
CA PRO A 509 -27.39 7.83 12.55
C PRO A 509 -26.84 9.15 11.98
N LYS A 510 -27.17 10.31 12.58
CA LYS A 510 -26.65 11.61 12.14
C LYS A 510 -25.11 11.66 12.26
N GLU A 511 -24.59 11.18 13.37
CA GLU A 511 -23.14 11.10 13.59
C GLU A 511 -22.50 10.04 12.68
N ALA A 512 -23.19 8.90 12.46
CA ALA A 512 -22.72 7.86 11.56
C ALA A 512 -22.43 8.37 10.13
N VAL A 513 -23.29 9.24 9.59
CA VAL A 513 -23.12 9.84 8.26
C VAL A 513 -21.77 10.55 8.14
N GLU A 514 -21.34 11.27 9.17
CA GLU A 514 -20.07 12.00 9.15
C GLU A 514 -18.86 11.05 9.12
N PHE A 515 -18.92 9.93 9.85
CA PHE A 515 -17.88 8.90 9.79
C PHE A 515 -17.84 8.21 8.42
N PHE A 516 -18.98 7.90 7.82
CA PHE A 516 -19.02 7.34 6.46
C PHE A 516 -18.43 8.31 5.44
N LYS A 517 -18.82 9.59 5.47
CA LYS A 517 -18.26 10.62 4.58
C LYS A 517 -16.75 10.78 4.77
N LYS A 518 -16.27 10.78 6.02
CA LYS A 518 -14.83 10.84 6.31
C LYS A 518 -14.09 9.64 5.71
N GLY A 519 -14.62 8.43 5.89
CA GLY A 519 -14.05 7.22 5.29
C GLY A 519 -14.04 7.27 3.77
N MET A 520 -15.13 7.72 3.13
CA MET A 520 -15.20 7.91 1.66
C MET A 520 -14.26 9.01 1.16
N ARG A 521 -13.91 10.00 1.99
CA ARG A 521 -12.94 11.04 1.63
C ARG A 521 -11.51 10.54 1.66
N LEU A 522 -11.18 9.65 2.60
CA LEU A 522 -9.88 8.95 2.66
C LEU A 522 -9.79 7.85 1.60
N ASP A 523 -10.92 7.28 1.19
CA ASP A 523 -11.01 6.27 0.14
C ASP A 523 -12.00 6.70 -0.97
N PRO A 524 -11.64 7.65 -1.87
CA PRO A 524 -12.50 8.05 -3.00
C PRO A 524 -13.07 6.90 -3.85
N HIS A 525 -12.30 5.83 -4.02
CA HIS A 525 -12.66 4.58 -4.70
C HIS A 525 -13.11 3.48 -3.70
N ASN A 526 -13.87 3.90 -2.69
CA ASN A 526 -14.35 3.03 -1.62
C ASN A 526 -15.26 1.89 -2.12
N PRO A 527 -15.31 0.77 -1.37
CA PRO A 527 -16.26 -0.31 -1.65
C PRO A 527 -17.72 0.16 -1.49
N SER A 528 -18.62 -0.39 -2.31
CA SER A 528 -20.05 -0.03 -2.32
C SER A 528 -20.77 -0.14 -0.97
N ARG A 529 -20.22 -0.88 0.01
CA ARG A 529 -20.75 -0.98 1.38
C ARG A 529 -20.90 0.37 2.07
N TYR A 530 -20.12 1.38 1.70
CA TYR A 530 -20.30 2.73 2.21
C TYR A 530 -21.65 3.34 1.79
N LEU A 531 -22.11 3.06 0.57
CA LEU A 531 -23.41 3.52 0.09
C LEU A 531 -24.55 2.85 0.86
N THR A 532 -24.44 1.54 1.14
CA THR A 532 -25.46 0.84 1.93
C THR A 532 -25.41 1.22 3.41
N GLY A 533 -24.23 1.52 3.95
CA GLY A 533 -24.06 2.11 5.29
C GLY A 533 -24.75 3.48 5.41
N LEU A 534 -24.48 4.40 4.48
CA LEU A 534 -25.15 5.70 4.41
C LEU A 534 -26.66 5.54 4.22
N GLY A 535 -27.09 4.72 3.28
CA GLY A 535 -28.52 4.50 3.03
C GLY A 535 -29.25 3.96 4.26
N ARG A 536 -28.60 3.11 5.05
CA ARG A 536 -29.16 2.61 6.32
C ARG A 536 -29.25 3.71 7.36
N ALA A 537 -28.25 4.59 7.46
CA ALA A 537 -28.31 5.75 8.33
C ALA A 537 -29.44 6.70 7.95
N HIS A 538 -29.60 6.99 6.65
CA HIS A 538 -30.72 7.79 6.12
C HIS A 538 -32.08 7.14 6.42
N PHE A 539 -32.21 5.83 6.24
CA PHE A 539 -33.41 5.10 6.64
C PHE A 539 -33.72 5.25 8.13
N SER A 540 -32.72 5.12 9.00
CA SER A 540 -32.86 5.32 10.45
C SER A 540 -33.29 6.75 10.81
N MET A 541 -33.00 7.74 9.97
CA MET A 541 -33.46 9.13 10.13
C MET A 541 -34.86 9.38 9.52
N GLY A 542 -35.42 8.41 8.80
CA GLY A 542 -36.70 8.55 8.08
C GLY A 542 -36.59 9.13 6.68
N GLU A 543 -35.38 9.29 6.16
CA GLU A 543 -35.09 9.85 4.83
C GLU A 543 -35.08 8.73 3.78
N LEU A 544 -36.29 8.22 3.49
CA LEU A 544 -36.48 6.96 2.77
C LEU A 544 -36.08 7.04 1.29
N GLU A 545 -36.38 8.13 0.60
CA GLU A 545 -36.03 8.35 -0.80
C GLU A 545 -34.52 8.33 -1.00
N GLU A 546 -33.78 8.96 -0.08
CA GLU A 546 -32.33 9.00 -0.10
C GLU A 546 -31.72 7.62 0.19
N ALA A 547 -32.31 6.88 1.14
CA ALA A 547 -31.94 5.50 1.42
C ALA A 547 -32.08 4.61 0.17
N VAL A 548 -33.20 4.70 -0.55
CA VAL A 548 -33.43 3.97 -1.81
C VAL A 548 -32.41 4.36 -2.86
N ARG A 549 -32.20 5.66 -3.09
CA ARG A 549 -31.23 6.17 -4.08
C ARG A 549 -29.82 5.59 -3.87
N LEU A 550 -29.37 5.54 -2.63
CA LEU A 550 -28.05 5.03 -2.26
C LEU A 550 -27.95 3.51 -2.44
N TYR A 551 -28.97 2.76 -2.03
CA TYR A 551 -29.00 1.30 -2.20
C TYR A 551 -29.09 0.88 -3.67
N GLU A 552 -29.92 1.56 -4.48
CA GLU A 552 -29.98 1.32 -5.93
C GLU A 552 -28.63 1.60 -6.59
N LYS A 553 -27.93 2.66 -6.18
CA LYS A 553 -26.58 2.94 -6.67
C LYS A 553 -25.62 1.81 -6.29
N ALA A 554 -25.68 1.30 -5.06
CA ALA A 554 -24.87 0.17 -4.64
C ALA A 554 -25.17 -1.10 -5.45
N MET A 555 -26.45 -1.37 -5.75
CA MET A 555 -26.85 -2.50 -6.59
C MET A 555 -26.32 -2.40 -8.02
N ARG A 556 -26.32 -1.20 -8.63
CA ARG A 556 -25.74 -0.99 -9.96
C ARG A 556 -24.23 -1.21 -10.00
N LEU A 557 -23.52 -0.88 -8.93
CA LEU A 557 -22.07 -1.06 -8.84
C LEU A 557 -21.68 -2.52 -8.60
N ASN A 558 -22.54 -3.33 -7.97
CA ASN A 558 -22.29 -4.73 -7.64
C ASN A 558 -23.52 -5.61 -7.91
N PRO A 559 -23.92 -5.78 -9.18
CA PRO A 559 -25.18 -6.47 -9.52
C PRO A 559 -25.19 -7.95 -9.14
N GLU A 560 -24.02 -8.60 -9.10
CA GLU A 560 -23.89 -10.01 -8.72
C GLU A 560 -24.01 -10.23 -7.22
N THR A 561 -23.48 -9.28 -6.41
CA THR A 561 -23.35 -9.49 -4.96
C THR A 561 -24.27 -8.67 -4.08
N ALA A 562 -24.67 -7.49 -4.52
CA ALA A 562 -25.55 -6.62 -3.76
C ALA A 562 -26.95 -7.19 -3.48
N PRO A 563 -27.59 -7.97 -4.39
CA PRO A 563 -28.91 -8.54 -4.11
C PRO A 563 -28.93 -9.39 -2.84
N TRP A 564 -27.95 -10.29 -2.66
CA TRP A 564 -27.90 -11.18 -1.48
C TRP A 564 -27.51 -10.45 -0.20
N ALA A 565 -26.52 -9.56 -0.27
CA ALA A 565 -26.01 -8.88 0.92
C ALA A 565 -27.01 -7.85 1.48
N TRP A 566 -27.71 -7.13 0.60
CA TRP A 566 -28.43 -5.91 0.94
C TRP A 566 -29.83 -5.79 0.35
N GLY A 567 -30.22 -6.71 -0.55
CA GLY A 567 -31.47 -6.61 -1.30
C GLY A 567 -32.72 -6.63 -0.42
N TRP A 568 -32.66 -7.24 0.77
CA TRP A 568 -33.75 -7.23 1.73
C TRP A 568 -34.04 -5.85 2.31
N CYS A 569 -33.01 -5.02 2.54
CA CYS A 569 -33.21 -3.63 2.95
C CYS A 569 -33.88 -2.84 1.83
N LEU A 570 -33.36 -2.94 0.60
CA LEU A 570 -33.94 -2.22 -0.54
C LEU A 570 -35.38 -2.67 -0.83
N ALA A 571 -35.67 -3.97 -0.68
CA ALA A 571 -37.03 -4.50 -0.80
C ALA A 571 -37.99 -3.84 0.18
N ALA A 572 -37.57 -3.74 1.45
CA ALA A 572 -38.36 -3.05 2.47
C ALA A 572 -38.53 -1.57 2.15
N PHE A 573 -37.47 -0.90 1.69
CA PHE A 573 -37.51 0.53 1.40
C PHE A 573 -38.42 0.85 0.22
N HIS A 574 -38.37 0.06 -0.85
CA HIS A 574 -39.30 0.16 -1.98
C HIS A 574 -40.75 0.00 -1.53
N ALA A 575 -41.06 -1.05 -0.76
CA ALA A 575 -42.41 -1.28 -0.28
C ALA A 575 -42.92 -0.16 0.64
N LEU A 576 -42.06 0.46 1.44
CA LEU A 576 -42.42 1.63 2.26
C LEU A 576 -42.71 2.89 1.42
N LEU A 577 -42.15 3.00 0.21
CA LEU A 577 -42.48 4.05 -0.77
C LEU A 577 -43.69 3.70 -1.66
N GLY A 578 -44.37 2.58 -1.40
CA GLY A 578 -45.47 2.09 -2.26
C GLY A 578 -45.02 1.46 -3.58
N ARG A 579 -43.71 1.19 -3.74
CA ARG A 579 -43.12 0.48 -4.88
C ARG A 579 -43.13 -1.04 -4.62
N ASP A 580 -44.32 -1.57 -4.40
CA ASP A 580 -44.52 -2.92 -3.89
C ASP A 580 -44.03 -4.01 -4.85
N GLN A 581 -44.13 -3.77 -6.16
CA GLN A 581 -43.72 -4.74 -7.18
C GLN A 581 -42.21 -4.93 -7.18
N GLU A 582 -41.46 -3.83 -7.09
CA GLU A 582 -40.00 -3.80 -6.99
C GLU A 582 -39.53 -4.48 -5.70
N GLY A 583 -40.20 -4.20 -4.58
CA GLY A 583 -39.92 -4.86 -3.31
C GLY A 583 -40.12 -6.37 -3.37
N ARG A 584 -41.26 -6.83 -3.90
CA ARG A 584 -41.56 -8.27 -4.06
C ARG A 584 -40.59 -8.97 -5.00
N ALA A 585 -40.19 -8.33 -6.10
CA ALA A 585 -39.23 -8.91 -7.04
C ALA A 585 -37.87 -9.20 -6.39
N LEU A 586 -37.41 -8.31 -5.50
CA LEU A 586 -36.18 -8.50 -4.73
C LEU A 586 -36.31 -9.65 -3.73
N ILE A 587 -37.43 -9.75 -3.00
CA ILE A 587 -37.69 -10.87 -2.08
C ILE A 587 -37.74 -12.21 -2.83
N GLU A 588 -38.37 -12.28 -4.00
CA GLU A 588 -38.40 -13.50 -4.81
C GLU A 588 -37.02 -13.88 -5.36
N THR A 589 -36.17 -12.91 -5.68
CA THR A 589 -34.76 -13.17 -6.02
C THR A 589 -34.02 -13.81 -4.84
N LEU A 590 -34.16 -13.24 -3.64
CA LEU A 590 -33.54 -13.76 -2.42
C LEU A 590 -33.99 -15.18 -2.06
N LYS A 591 -35.27 -15.52 -2.29
CA LYS A 591 -35.81 -16.87 -2.04
C LYS A 591 -35.26 -17.95 -2.99
N LYS A 592 -34.88 -17.58 -4.22
CA LYS A 592 -34.41 -18.52 -5.25
C LYS A 592 -32.97 -19.01 -5.02
N GLU A 593 -32.18 -18.27 -4.24
CA GLU A 593 -30.79 -18.65 -3.99
C GLU A 593 -30.67 -19.81 -2.99
N LYS A 594 -29.92 -20.85 -3.37
CA LYS A 594 -29.80 -22.13 -2.66
C LYS A 594 -28.91 -22.10 -1.40
N PHE A 595 -28.74 -20.94 -0.76
CA PHE A 595 -27.85 -20.81 0.40
C PHE A 595 -28.39 -21.45 1.68
N THR A 596 -29.70 -21.69 1.75
CA THR A 596 -30.29 -22.36 2.89
C THR A 596 -31.13 -23.55 2.44
N LYS A 597 -30.71 -24.77 2.80
CA LYS A 597 -31.62 -25.92 2.76
C LYS A 597 -32.82 -25.59 3.65
N ALA A 598 -34.01 -25.53 3.05
CA ALA A 598 -35.32 -25.28 3.67
C ALA A 598 -35.60 -23.86 4.22
N GLY A 599 -36.17 -22.98 3.39
CA GLY A 599 -37.13 -21.94 3.84
C GLY A 599 -36.68 -20.98 4.95
N THR A 600 -35.37 -20.72 5.09
CA THR A 600 -34.77 -20.09 6.28
C THR A 600 -34.57 -18.58 6.16
N TYR A 601 -34.75 -18.02 4.97
CA TYR A 601 -34.76 -16.57 4.74
C TYR A 601 -36.14 -15.99 5.07
N ASN A 602 -36.37 -15.69 6.35
CA ASN A 602 -37.62 -15.14 6.88
C ASN A 602 -37.35 -13.91 7.75
N LEU A 603 -38.43 -13.24 8.18
CA LEU A 603 -38.34 -12.02 8.98
C LEU A 603 -37.46 -12.19 10.23
N ARG A 604 -37.54 -13.32 10.92
CA ARG A 604 -36.76 -13.61 12.13
C ARG A 604 -35.26 -13.74 11.84
N TYR A 605 -34.89 -14.40 10.75
CA TYR A 605 -33.49 -14.48 10.32
C TYR A 605 -32.91 -13.09 10.02
N ILE A 606 -33.65 -12.26 9.28
CA ILE A 606 -33.18 -10.91 8.94
C ILE A 606 -33.04 -10.04 10.19
N MET A 607 -34.07 -10.03 11.04
CA MET A 607 -34.10 -9.17 12.22
C MET A 607 -33.10 -9.60 13.30
N ASN A 608 -32.70 -10.87 13.34
CA ASN A 608 -31.56 -11.32 14.14
C ASN A 608 -30.27 -10.60 13.76
N ASN A 609 -30.07 -10.35 12.47
CA ASN A 609 -28.89 -9.70 11.92
C ASN A 609 -29.01 -8.16 11.87
N ALA A 610 -30.03 -7.59 12.49
CA ALA A 610 -30.31 -6.15 12.52
C ALA A 610 -30.40 -5.62 13.96
N PRO A 611 -29.26 -5.40 14.65
CA PRO A 611 -29.23 -5.06 16.08
C PRO A 611 -29.59 -3.59 16.37
N TYR A 612 -30.73 -3.10 15.88
CA TYR A 612 -31.17 -1.73 16.15
C TYR A 612 -31.47 -1.52 17.63
N LYS A 613 -30.90 -0.45 18.19
CA LYS A 613 -31.25 0.06 19.52
C LYS A 613 -32.62 0.74 19.50
N ASP A 614 -32.89 1.49 18.43
CA ASP A 614 -34.16 2.20 18.25
C ASP A 614 -35.23 1.24 17.72
N ARG A 615 -36.26 1.04 18.55
CA ARG A 615 -37.40 0.19 18.25
C ARG A 615 -38.22 0.68 17.07
N ALA A 616 -38.43 1.99 16.93
CA ALA A 616 -39.24 2.55 15.85
C ALA A 616 -38.60 2.30 14.48
N VAL A 617 -37.27 2.37 14.41
CA VAL A 617 -36.51 2.03 13.19
C VAL A 617 -36.65 0.55 12.85
N ALA A 618 -36.53 -0.33 13.84
CA ALA A 618 -36.71 -1.77 13.65
C ALA A 618 -38.13 -2.12 13.18
N GLU A 619 -39.16 -1.53 13.81
CA GLU A 619 -40.58 -1.73 13.46
C GLU A 619 -40.90 -1.26 12.04
N ARG A 620 -40.38 -0.10 11.62
CA ARG A 620 -40.52 0.40 10.25
C ARG A 620 -39.91 -0.56 9.23
N LEU A 621 -38.73 -1.10 9.53
CA LEU A 621 -38.07 -2.06 8.64
C LEU A 621 -38.88 -3.35 8.50
N VAL A 622 -39.45 -3.84 9.61
CA VAL A 622 -40.35 -4.99 9.63
C VAL A 622 -41.59 -4.73 8.79
N GLU A 623 -42.23 -3.56 8.95
CA GLU A 623 -43.37 -3.16 8.13
C GLU A 623 -43.03 -3.23 6.64
N GLY A 624 -41.89 -2.67 6.23
CA GLY A 624 -41.44 -2.72 4.84
C GLY A 624 -41.20 -4.14 4.34
N LEU A 625 -40.53 -4.98 5.13
CA LEU A 625 -40.27 -6.38 4.76
C LEU A 625 -41.56 -7.19 4.61
N LEU A 626 -42.55 -6.98 5.50
CA LEU A 626 -43.86 -7.62 5.42
C LEU A 626 -44.62 -7.16 4.17
N LYS A 627 -44.63 -5.85 3.87
CA LYS A 627 -45.24 -5.30 2.63
C LYS A 627 -44.56 -5.85 1.37
N ALA A 628 -43.24 -6.04 1.41
CA ALA A 628 -42.47 -6.64 0.33
C ALA A 628 -42.72 -8.16 0.15
N GLY A 629 -43.57 -8.79 0.96
CA GLY A 629 -43.95 -10.20 0.80
C GLY A 629 -43.00 -11.19 1.47
N LEU A 630 -42.20 -10.76 2.44
CA LEU A 630 -41.43 -11.65 3.28
C LEU A 630 -42.36 -12.28 4.34
N SER A 631 -42.43 -13.62 4.36
CA SER A 631 -43.29 -14.32 5.32
C SER A 631 -42.85 -14.02 6.76
N PRO A 632 -43.80 -13.77 7.69
CA PRO A 632 -43.50 -13.89 9.11
C PRO A 632 -42.98 -15.30 9.38
N ALA A 633 -42.02 -15.43 10.30
CA ALA A 633 -41.55 -16.75 10.71
C ALA A 633 -42.73 -17.58 11.26
N PRO A 634 -42.73 -18.92 11.15
CA PRO A 634 -43.81 -19.78 11.64
C PRO A 634 -44.04 -19.75 13.17
N ILE A 635 -43.32 -18.90 13.91
CA ILE A 635 -43.51 -18.62 15.34
C ILE A 635 -44.14 -17.23 15.44
N ARG A 636 -45.32 -17.09 16.07
CA ARG A 636 -45.94 -15.78 16.36
C ARG A 636 -44.90 -14.91 17.10
N GLY A 637 -44.63 -13.72 16.57
CA GLY A 637 -43.69 -12.76 17.17
C GLY A 637 -42.78 -12.04 16.18
N GLY A 638 -42.56 -12.56 14.98
CA GLY A 638 -42.00 -11.84 13.81
C GLY A 638 -40.56 -11.33 13.90
N TYR A 639 -40.19 -10.62 14.97
CA TYR A 639 -38.86 -10.11 15.29
C TYR A 639 -38.70 -10.03 16.82
N PHE A 640 -37.49 -10.26 17.34
CA PHE A 640 -37.26 -10.33 18.79
C PHE A 640 -37.23 -8.93 19.43
N PRO A 641 -37.91 -8.69 20.57
CA PRO A 641 -37.82 -7.44 21.31
C PRO A 641 -36.55 -7.39 22.18
N ALA A 642 -35.40 -7.52 21.53
CA ALA A 642 -34.09 -7.40 22.15
C ALA A 642 -33.73 -5.92 22.37
N PHE A 643 -34.65 -5.19 23.02
CA PHE A 643 -34.55 -3.78 23.39
C PHE A 643 -34.36 -3.65 24.89
N GLU A 644 -33.83 -2.50 25.31
CA GLU A 644 -33.40 -2.29 26.68
C GLU A 644 -34.55 -2.45 27.69
N GLU A 645 -35.78 -2.06 27.35
CA GLU A 645 -36.94 -2.21 28.24
C GLU A 645 -37.31 -3.66 28.55
N ASN A 646 -36.81 -4.62 27.76
CA ASN A 646 -37.07 -6.05 27.95
C ASN A 646 -35.84 -6.81 28.47
N ARG A 647 -34.72 -6.11 28.73
CA ARG A 647 -33.47 -6.73 29.16
C ARG A 647 -33.57 -7.17 30.62
N LEU A 648 -33.11 -8.39 30.89
CA LEU A 648 -33.05 -8.89 32.26
C LEU A 648 -31.79 -8.39 32.98
N THR A 649 -31.95 -8.10 34.26
CA THR A 649 -30.87 -7.86 35.22
C THR A 649 -30.17 -9.15 35.63
N GLY A 650 -28.96 -9.07 36.18
CA GLY A 650 -28.24 -10.23 36.71
C GLY A 650 -29.03 -11.05 37.74
N GLU A 651 -29.82 -10.41 38.60
CA GLU A 651 -30.66 -11.09 39.60
C GLU A 651 -31.89 -11.78 39.00
N GLU A 652 -32.45 -11.23 37.92
CA GLU A 652 -33.51 -11.90 37.15
C GLU A 652 -32.95 -13.11 36.39
N ILE A 653 -31.76 -12.99 35.81
CA ILE A 653 -31.07 -14.11 35.15
C ILE A 653 -30.79 -15.22 36.17
N LYS A 654 -30.28 -14.91 37.37
CA LYS A 654 -30.06 -15.90 38.43
C LYS A 654 -31.35 -16.67 38.75
N ARG A 655 -32.46 -15.96 38.96
CA ARG A 655 -33.77 -16.55 39.26
C ARG A 655 -34.33 -17.38 38.11
N LEU A 656 -34.09 -16.97 36.86
CA LEU A 656 -34.57 -17.67 35.68
C LEU A 656 -33.83 -19.00 35.47
N PHE A 657 -32.51 -19.01 35.66
CA PHE A 657 -31.68 -20.16 35.31
C PHE A 657 -31.33 -21.06 36.49
N LEU A 658 -30.83 -20.54 37.62
CA LEU A 658 -30.24 -21.38 38.67
C LEU A 658 -31.28 -22.23 39.41
N GLY A 659 -31.13 -23.55 39.34
CA GLY A 659 -32.09 -24.50 39.93
C GLY A 659 -33.31 -24.80 39.05
N SER A 660 -33.32 -24.33 37.80
CA SER A 660 -34.45 -24.42 36.89
C SER A 660 -34.14 -25.32 35.68
N THR A 661 -35.18 -25.75 34.97
CA THR A 661 -35.04 -26.36 33.64
C THR A 661 -35.64 -25.43 32.59
N ILE A 662 -34.98 -25.28 31.45
CA ILE A 662 -35.51 -24.56 30.29
C ILE A 662 -35.57 -25.48 29.08
N THR A 663 -36.39 -25.09 28.11
CA THR A 663 -36.49 -25.74 26.81
C THR A 663 -36.54 -24.69 25.70
N GLY A 664 -36.06 -25.06 24.52
CA GLY A 664 -36.10 -24.20 23.33
C GLY A 664 -35.97 -25.03 22.06
N HIS A 665 -35.86 -24.35 20.92
CA HIS A 665 -35.69 -25.01 19.62
C HIS A 665 -34.37 -24.59 18.97
N ILE A 666 -33.60 -25.57 18.47
CA ILE A 666 -32.36 -25.31 17.70
C ILE A 666 -32.73 -24.98 16.25
N PHE A 667 -33.51 -25.87 15.63
CA PHE A 667 -34.14 -25.70 14.32
C PHE A 667 -35.54 -26.27 14.44
N TYR A 668 -36.59 -25.51 14.13
CA TYR A 668 -37.95 -26.02 14.28
C TYR A 668 -38.16 -27.28 13.42
N PRO A 669 -38.69 -28.40 13.96
CA PRO A 669 -39.26 -28.59 15.30
C PRO A 669 -38.31 -29.22 16.35
N GLN A 670 -37.02 -29.32 16.11
CA GLN A 670 -36.04 -29.94 16.99
C GLN A 670 -35.85 -29.16 18.31
N GLN A 671 -36.32 -29.75 19.41
CA GLN A 671 -36.24 -29.19 20.76
C GLN A 671 -34.97 -29.60 21.52
N PHE A 672 -34.55 -28.76 22.44
CA PHE A 672 -33.51 -29.04 23.43
C PHE A 672 -34.03 -28.76 24.85
N TRP A 673 -33.38 -29.36 25.85
CA TRP A 673 -33.59 -29.09 27.26
C TRP A 673 -32.27 -28.78 27.95
N MET A 674 -32.31 -27.87 28.91
CA MET A 674 -31.20 -27.61 29.79
C MET A 674 -31.67 -27.57 31.23
N THR A 675 -31.06 -28.39 32.08
CA THR A 675 -31.32 -28.40 33.52
C THR A 675 -30.12 -27.80 34.23
N PHE A 676 -30.35 -26.77 35.04
CA PHE A 676 -29.34 -26.04 35.78
C PHE A 676 -29.47 -26.34 37.27
N GLN A 677 -28.36 -26.67 37.90
CA GLN A 677 -28.24 -26.80 39.34
C GLN A 677 -28.04 -25.42 40.00
N LYS A 678 -28.28 -25.33 41.31
CA LYS A 678 -28.09 -24.08 42.07
C LYS A 678 -26.64 -23.61 42.10
N ASN A 679 -25.67 -24.52 41.98
CA ASN A 679 -24.24 -24.23 41.92
C ASN A 679 -23.76 -23.75 40.53
N GLY A 680 -24.67 -23.64 39.55
CA GLY A 680 -24.35 -23.23 38.18
C GLY A 680 -23.92 -24.35 37.24
N GLU A 681 -23.87 -25.60 37.67
CA GLU A 681 -23.67 -26.74 36.75
C GLU A 681 -24.92 -26.97 35.92
N PHE A 682 -24.77 -27.31 34.64
CA PHE A 682 -25.91 -27.63 33.78
C PHE A 682 -25.70 -28.91 32.99
N THR A 683 -26.82 -29.56 32.67
CA THR A 683 -26.88 -30.67 31.71
C THR A 683 -27.72 -30.25 30.52
N TRP A 684 -27.15 -30.33 29.33
CA TRP A 684 -27.83 -30.10 28.06
C TRP A 684 -28.25 -31.43 27.44
N ARG A 685 -29.51 -31.52 27.01
CA ARG A 685 -30.09 -32.66 26.31
C ARG A 685 -30.65 -32.20 24.97
N GLY A 686 -30.12 -32.76 23.89
CA GLY A 686 -30.46 -32.40 22.52
C GLY A 686 -31.50 -33.30 21.86
N PRO A 687 -31.96 -32.93 20.67
CA PRO A 687 -32.66 -33.86 19.78
C PRO A 687 -31.73 -35.03 19.43
N GLY A 688 -32.28 -36.24 19.24
CA GLY A 688 -31.55 -37.52 19.28
C GLY A 688 -30.33 -37.71 18.36
N SER A 689 -30.05 -36.79 17.44
CA SER A 689 -28.83 -36.77 16.61
C SER A 689 -27.67 -35.97 17.23
N ILE A 690 -27.87 -35.22 18.32
CA ILE A 690 -26.86 -34.38 18.96
C ILE A 690 -26.55 -34.92 20.37
N PRO A 691 -25.31 -35.36 20.66
CA PRO A 691 -24.93 -35.89 21.97
C PRO A 691 -25.21 -34.88 23.11
N SER A 692 -25.73 -35.37 24.23
CA SER A 692 -25.87 -34.61 25.48
C SER A 692 -24.50 -34.14 25.99
N ASP A 693 -24.44 -33.02 26.72
CA ASP A 693 -23.20 -32.50 27.29
C ASP A 693 -23.44 -31.76 28.61
N THR A 694 -22.40 -31.57 29.41
CA THR A 694 -22.40 -30.87 30.69
C THR A 694 -21.60 -29.58 30.60
N GLY A 695 -21.83 -28.67 31.54
CA GLY A 695 -21.12 -27.40 31.58
C GLY A 695 -21.39 -26.60 32.83
N LYS A 696 -20.83 -25.38 32.86
CA LYS A 696 -21.04 -24.41 33.93
C LYS A 696 -21.57 -23.10 33.37
N VAL A 697 -22.45 -22.46 34.12
CA VAL A 697 -22.90 -21.09 33.87
C VAL A 697 -22.25 -20.13 34.84
N ARG A 698 -22.04 -18.92 34.36
CA ARG A 698 -21.56 -17.78 35.13
C ARG A 698 -22.42 -16.58 34.77
N ILE A 699 -22.75 -15.77 35.77
CA ILE A 699 -23.50 -14.53 35.55
C ILE A 699 -22.54 -13.40 35.85
N GLU A 700 -22.25 -12.58 34.84
CA GLU A 700 -21.30 -11.48 34.91
C GLU A 700 -22.04 -10.18 34.60
N GLY A 701 -22.28 -9.37 35.64
CA GLY A 701 -23.17 -8.21 35.54
C GLY A 701 -24.56 -8.64 35.04
N ASN A 702 -24.98 -8.10 33.89
CA ASN A 702 -26.25 -8.41 33.23
C ASN A 702 -26.09 -9.40 32.05
N MET A 703 -25.03 -10.21 32.05
CA MET A 703 -24.78 -11.24 31.04
C MET A 703 -24.97 -12.63 31.62
N PHE A 704 -25.59 -13.50 30.83
CA PHE A 704 -25.59 -14.93 31.04
C PHE A 704 -24.46 -15.54 30.21
N CYS A 705 -23.51 -16.19 30.88
CA CYS A 705 -22.39 -16.88 30.26
C CYS A 705 -22.49 -18.38 30.50
N TRP A 706 -22.18 -19.18 29.49
CA TRP A 706 -22.08 -20.63 29.62
C TRP A 706 -20.76 -21.15 29.06
N LYS A 707 -20.32 -22.29 29.58
CA LYS A 707 -19.17 -23.02 29.07
C LYS A 707 -19.44 -24.51 29.15
N TYR A 708 -19.41 -25.17 28.00
CA TYR A 708 -19.51 -26.63 27.92
C TYR A 708 -18.19 -27.28 28.32
N GLU A 709 -18.25 -28.49 28.87
CA GLU A 709 -17.05 -29.28 29.22
C GLU A 709 -16.41 -29.91 27.99
N LYS A 710 -17.21 -30.45 27.06
CA LYS A 710 -16.68 -31.19 25.89
C LYS A 710 -17.01 -30.51 24.56
N LYS A 711 -18.21 -29.95 24.41
CA LYS A 711 -18.61 -29.25 23.19
C LYS A 711 -17.85 -27.94 23.01
N TRP A 712 -17.62 -27.63 21.73
CA TRP A 712 -17.02 -26.38 21.27
C TRP A 712 -15.67 -26.08 21.94
N TRP A 713 -14.96 -27.14 22.33
CA TRP A 713 -13.65 -27.11 22.95
C TRP A 713 -13.57 -26.22 24.20
N GLY A 714 -14.65 -26.13 24.99
CA GLY A 714 -14.66 -25.36 26.23
C GLY A 714 -14.63 -23.84 26.05
N ALA A 715 -15.04 -23.34 24.87
CA ALA A 715 -15.27 -21.92 24.68
C ALA A 715 -16.41 -21.43 25.59
N GLU A 716 -16.17 -20.31 26.29
CA GLU A 716 -17.21 -19.60 27.02
C GLU A 716 -17.96 -18.66 26.07
N PHE A 717 -19.28 -18.63 26.16
CA PHE A 717 -20.10 -17.68 25.42
C PHE A 717 -20.98 -16.92 26.38
N CYS A 718 -20.95 -15.60 26.24
CA CYS A 718 -21.77 -14.68 27.01
C CYS A 718 -22.80 -14.03 26.10
N GLY A 719 -23.92 -13.64 26.70
CA GLY A 719 -24.95 -12.89 26.01
C GLY A 719 -25.94 -12.25 26.94
N THR A 720 -26.66 -11.27 26.42
CA THR A 720 -27.74 -10.59 27.12
C THR A 720 -29.04 -11.37 26.97
N VAL A 721 -29.83 -11.39 28.04
CA VAL A 721 -31.12 -12.09 28.06
C VAL A 721 -32.24 -11.06 28.03
N PHE A 722 -33.23 -11.28 27.17
CA PHE A 722 -34.41 -10.44 27.03
C PHE A 722 -35.67 -11.26 27.25
N ARG A 723 -36.68 -10.67 27.90
CA ARG A 723 -38.00 -11.26 28.03
C ARG A 723 -38.84 -10.96 26.79
N TYR A 724 -39.64 -11.92 26.35
CA TYR A 724 -40.70 -11.65 25.39
C TYR A 724 -41.97 -11.19 26.13
N PRO A 725 -42.44 -9.95 25.96
CA PRO A 725 -43.66 -9.50 26.63
C PRO A 725 -44.91 -10.28 26.21
N GLY A 726 -44.93 -10.81 24.99
CA GLY A 726 -46.07 -11.54 24.44
C GLY A 726 -46.19 -13.00 24.89
N GLY A 727 -45.13 -13.59 25.46
CA GLY A 727 -45.07 -15.01 25.76
C GLY A 727 -45.25 -15.92 24.54
N THR A 728 -45.23 -17.24 24.74
CA THR A 728 -45.53 -18.20 23.66
C THR A 728 -47.04 -18.23 23.37
N PRO A 729 -47.49 -18.73 22.19
CA PRO A 729 -48.91 -18.91 21.89
C PRO A 729 -49.67 -19.75 22.93
N GLU A 730 -48.96 -20.64 23.63
CA GLU A 730 -49.49 -21.48 24.70
C GLU A 730 -49.51 -20.78 26.07
N GLY A 731 -49.24 -19.48 26.13
CA GLY A 731 -49.27 -18.66 27.34
C GLY A 731 -48.06 -18.85 28.26
N LYS A 732 -46.95 -19.41 27.75
CA LYS A 732 -45.72 -19.58 28.54
C LYS A 732 -44.85 -18.34 28.45
N ASP A 733 -44.05 -18.08 29.48
CA ASP A 733 -42.97 -17.08 29.38
C ASP A 733 -41.97 -17.52 28.30
N GLU A 734 -41.55 -16.59 27.44
CA GLU A 734 -40.50 -16.80 26.44
C GLU A 734 -39.40 -15.76 26.64
N TYR A 735 -38.16 -16.18 26.40
CA TYR A 735 -36.96 -15.38 26.57
C TYR A 735 -36.02 -15.57 25.38
N PHE A 736 -35.17 -14.58 25.17
CA PHE A 736 -34.22 -14.53 24.07
C PHE A 736 -32.83 -14.27 24.60
N TRP A 737 -31.89 -15.13 24.22
CA TRP A 737 -30.50 -14.97 24.56
C TRP A 737 -29.70 -14.57 23.33
N CYS A 738 -29.12 -13.37 23.37
CA CYS A 738 -28.35 -12.76 22.29
C CYS A 738 -26.86 -12.93 22.58
N THR A 739 -26.19 -13.80 21.84
CA THR A 739 -24.80 -14.21 22.10
C THR A 739 -23.88 -13.99 20.91
N ASP A 740 -22.59 -14.18 21.14
CA ASP A 740 -21.59 -14.34 20.07
C ASP A 740 -21.84 -15.58 19.19
N LEU A 741 -22.68 -16.53 19.63
CA LEU A 741 -23.21 -17.66 18.86
C LEU A 741 -24.56 -17.37 18.20
N GLY A 742 -25.06 -16.14 18.19
CA GLY A 742 -26.38 -15.82 17.64
C GLY A 742 -27.49 -15.87 18.69
N PHE A 743 -28.72 -16.16 18.25
CA PHE A 743 -29.93 -15.96 19.04
C PHE A 743 -30.60 -17.29 19.36
N SER A 744 -30.88 -17.51 20.64
CA SER A 744 -31.62 -18.68 21.10
C SER A 744 -32.86 -18.26 21.86
N ALA A 745 -34.01 -18.73 21.41
CA ALA A 745 -35.27 -18.59 22.13
C ALA A 745 -35.49 -19.78 23.05
N PHE A 746 -35.99 -19.51 24.25
CA PHE A 746 -36.25 -20.55 25.24
C PHE A 746 -37.38 -20.14 26.19
N SER A 747 -37.97 -21.14 26.84
CA SER A 747 -38.98 -21.01 27.88
C SER A 747 -38.59 -21.86 29.09
N PRO A 748 -38.84 -21.41 30.32
CA PRO A 748 -38.74 -22.27 31.50
C PRO A 748 -39.75 -23.42 31.42
N VAL A 749 -39.32 -24.60 31.83
CA VAL A 749 -40.17 -25.77 32.02
C VAL A 749 -40.78 -25.63 33.42
N ARG A 750 -42.09 -25.42 33.48
CA ARG A 750 -42.85 -25.38 34.73
C ARG A 750 -43.13 -26.78 35.24
#